data_AF-A0A8B8CKV9-F1
#
_entry.id   AF-A0A8B8CKV9-F1
#
_cell.length_a   1.000
_cell.length_b   1.000
_cell.length_c   1.000
_cell.angle_alpha   90.00
_cell.angle_beta   90.00
_cell.angle_gamma   90.00
#
_symmetry.space_group_name_H-M   'P 1'
#
loop_
_entity.id
_entity.type
_entity.pdbx_description
1 polymer ?
#
loop_
_entity_poly.entity_id
_entity_poly.type
_entity_poly.pdbx_seq_one_letter_code
_entity_poly.pdbx_strand_id
1 'polypeptide(L)'
;MIAKLVCFRKLLSVCSRNFGTDSMSIKFSANITMMFCELPTMAERYSAAKAAGFKYVESAMPYLEPLESLKEAKEKAGVEQVLINTWPGDFRNGELGLAALPDRQDEFESKLDLAIEYAKGLNCKRIHVLAGMKTDKYKEAEMETTFIKNVTLAAKKFQPEGITCLIEPLNSRITAPRYLLTDVNKAVEIIKKINLPNLKLQFDFFHIQIMEGNLTKTLEKYLPYVGHIQIAQVPDRGEPDRQGEINYPYVFDLLRKLKYEGLVGLEYKPRGNTVEGLKWIKDYGLEVNQRERIACPLNSKHYCYKDSLEKHLKKCRKQQKDLPPYYSQGINTDNESANTRQEMKIPLKEFSTSELQDLIKKVNDLYDEHVKHIDEDILHHPCLDEELNNESFGIPAIRHRKQQASLVGQLQTLDLLREGLCYVELGAGKGNLSHWIQQALPDKTDLGFVLVDYGHVRYKADNRHKWPDSGPKFERLRIDIANLNLGKVESISSNQRPVVAVGKHLCGAATDLALRCVTKTLRVGHSEDSVKQPEHKKLKTEDNASQSAQLAGVTIALCCHHRCTWDSYVGKEFLQGCGLTPRDFVLLCKLSGWTAATWTGWKTKEEMRRESKEQVNHNIEKEMNQETKEGMKSETMEETNSETKEEMIRETKEFFNMNENQGDPSTAAGKVTEKSSSESQLENEKTDVQQSADSNGPQEHADTGPLFSRSDLQLSPSQREEIGRKCKRLIDIGRVHYLRNCGLQSQLKTYIEEKLTPENVIIVANTAS
;
A
#
# COMPACT_ATOMS: atom_id res chain seq x y z
N MET A 1 -55.75 -52.56 13.53
CA MET A 1 -54.67 -51.74 14.13
C MET A 1 -55.12 -50.29 14.08
N ILE A 2 -55.93 -49.81 15.02
CA ILE A 2 -55.49 -49.44 16.38
C ILE A 2 -54.38 -48.37 16.22
N ALA A 3 -54.75 -47.10 16.17
CA ALA A 3 -54.80 -46.27 17.37
C ALA A 3 -53.45 -46.25 18.10
N LYS A 4 -52.47 -45.52 17.55
CA LYS A 4 -51.26 -45.10 18.29
C LYS A 4 -50.43 -43.98 17.64
N LEU A 5 -50.99 -43.10 16.80
CA LEU A 5 -50.27 -41.90 16.33
C LEU A 5 -51.11 -40.62 16.23
N VAL A 6 -52.20 -40.55 16.99
CA VAL A 6 -52.79 -39.29 17.46
C VAL A 6 -52.58 -39.27 18.97
N CYS A 7 -51.47 -38.68 19.49
CA CYS A 7 -51.49 -38.09 20.85
C CYS A 7 -50.23 -37.36 21.36
N PHE A 8 -49.11 -37.15 20.64
CA PHE A 8 -47.92 -36.60 21.33
C PHE A 8 -47.04 -35.62 20.53
N ARG A 9 -47.65 -34.60 19.92
CA ARG A 9 -46.95 -33.30 19.73
C ARG A 9 -47.87 -32.09 19.57
N LYS A 10 -49.05 -32.17 20.20
CA LYS A 10 -49.93 -31.03 20.48
C LYS A 10 -50.14 -30.95 22.00
N LEU A 11 -49.05 -30.85 22.76
CA LEU A 11 -48.99 -30.45 24.18
C LEU A 11 -47.54 -30.55 24.70
N LEU A 12 -46.65 -29.73 24.15
CA LEU A 12 -45.66 -29.03 24.96
C LEU A 12 -45.52 -27.63 24.34
N SER A 13 -46.43 -26.77 24.80
CA SER A 13 -46.16 -25.36 25.13
C SER A 13 -45.77 -24.45 23.94
N VAL A 14 -46.66 -23.63 23.35
CA VAL A 14 -47.62 -22.73 24.05
C VAL A 14 -47.06 -22.25 25.41
N CYS A 15 -45.81 -21.82 25.34
CA CYS A 15 -45.24 -20.70 26.04
C CYS A 15 -44.36 -20.08 24.94
N SER A 16 -44.71 -19.00 24.23
CA SER A 16 -45.42 -17.81 24.74
C SER A 16 -45.16 -17.62 26.24
N ARG A 17 -43.90 -17.79 26.64
CA ARG A 17 -43.26 -16.73 27.40
C ARG A 17 -43.09 -15.62 26.33
N ASN A 18 -43.94 -14.62 26.11
CA ASN A 18 -44.78 -13.84 27.03
C ASN A 18 -44.31 -13.90 28.48
N PHE A 19 -43.00 -13.96 28.70
CA PHE A 19 -42.44 -13.01 29.63
C PHE A 19 -42.74 -11.68 28.95
N GLY A 20 -43.69 -10.94 29.50
CA GLY A 20 -43.73 -9.51 29.28
C GLY A 20 -42.36 -8.99 29.70
N THR A 21 -41.47 -8.88 28.73
CA THR A 21 -40.33 -8.00 28.84
C THR A 21 -40.75 -6.81 28.02
N ASP A 22 -41.00 -5.68 28.68
CA ASP A 22 -40.76 -4.39 28.06
C ASP A 22 -39.43 -4.53 27.31
N SER A 23 -39.48 -4.66 25.98
CA SER A 23 -38.30 -5.00 25.19
C SER A 23 -37.43 -3.75 25.11
N MET A 24 -36.68 -3.47 26.17
CA MET A 24 -35.67 -2.42 26.13
C MET A 24 -34.67 -2.80 25.05
N SER A 25 -34.70 -2.03 23.96
CA SER A 25 -33.73 -2.11 22.87
C SER A 25 -32.35 -1.78 23.42
N ILE A 26 -31.34 -2.58 23.10
CA ILE A 26 -29.96 -2.27 23.47
C ILE A 26 -29.48 -1.12 22.58
N LYS A 27 -28.87 -0.10 23.19
CA LYS A 27 -28.31 1.04 22.46
C LYS A 27 -26.85 0.74 22.14
N PHE A 28 -26.51 0.68 20.87
CA PHE A 28 -25.14 0.39 20.43
C PHE A 28 -24.40 1.63 19.95
N SER A 29 -23.10 1.73 20.26
CA SER A 29 -22.15 2.65 19.63
C SER A 29 -21.19 1.89 18.72
N ALA A 30 -21.01 2.36 17.49
CA ALA A 30 -19.97 1.81 16.61
C ALA A 30 -18.60 2.37 17.01
N ASN A 31 -17.62 1.50 17.27
CA ASN A 31 -16.25 1.94 17.48
C ASN A 31 -15.58 2.22 16.14
N ILE A 32 -15.58 3.48 15.69
CA ILE A 32 -15.07 3.88 14.37
C ILE A 32 -13.54 3.89 14.29
N THR A 33 -12.84 3.60 15.39
CA THR A 33 -11.39 3.28 15.34
C THR A 33 -11.15 1.87 14.80
N MET A 34 -12.00 0.91 15.18
CA MET A 34 -11.85 -0.51 14.83
C MET A 34 -12.75 -0.93 13.65
N MET A 35 -13.94 -0.37 13.57
CA MET A 35 -14.94 -0.64 12.53
C MET A 35 -14.86 0.39 11.40
N PHE A 36 -15.36 0.02 10.22
CA PHE A 36 -15.38 0.87 9.02
C PHE A 36 -13.98 1.25 8.50
N CYS A 37 -12.96 0.45 8.82
CA CYS A 37 -11.57 0.68 8.38
C CYS A 37 -11.36 0.47 6.87
N GLU A 38 -12.38 0.06 6.11
CA GLU A 38 -12.39 0.10 4.65
C GLU A 38 -12.35 1.54 4.13
N LEU A 39 -12.65 2.53 4.98
CA LEU A 39 -12.52 3.95 4.71
C LEU A 39 -11.27 4.51 5.39
N PRO A 40 -10.46 5.31 4.67
CA PRO A 40 -9.14 5.73 5.13
C PRO A 40 -9.18 6.75 6.27
N THR A 41 -10.23 7.57 6.37
CA THR A 41 -10.34 8.64 7.37
C THR A 41 -11.46 8.39 8.38
N MET A 42 -11.26 8.82 9.63
CA MET A 42 -12.26 8.83 10.69
C MET A 42 -13.47 9.69 10.31
N ALA A 43 -13.24 10.84 9.67
CA ALA A 43 -14.29 11.70 9.13
C ALA A 43 -15.29 10.92 8.22
N GLU A 44 -14.79 10.09 7.30
CA GLU A 44 -15.64 9.28 6.42
C GLU A 44 -16.41 8.19 7.19
N ARG A 45 -15.82 7.65 8.27
CA ARG A 45 -16.42 6.59 9.08
C ARG A 45 -17.64 7.03 9.86
N TYR A 46 -17.76 8.30 10.26
CA TYR A 46 -19.01 8.84 10.85
C TYR A 46 -20.21 8.65 9.91
N SER A 47 -20.03 8.98 8.63
CA SER A 47 -21.09 8.82 7.63
C SER A 47 -21.40 7.35 7.35
N ALA A 48 -20.38 6.48 7.38
CA ALA A 48 -20.57 5.04 7.22
C ALA A 48 -21.33 4.41 8.40
N ALA A 49 -21.01 4.80 9.63
CA ALA A 49 -21.75 4.38 10.82
C ALA A 49 -23.22 4.81 10.74
N LYS A 50 -23.50 6.07 10.37
CA LYS A 50 -24.88 6.54 10.13
C LYS A 50 -25.59 5.69 9.09
N ALA A 51 -24.93 5.44 7.95
CA ALA A 51 -25.51 4.67 6.85
C ALA A 51 -25.81 3.22 7.27
N ALA A 52 -25.03 2.65 8.19
CA ALA A 52 -25.27 1.34 8.78
C ALA A 52 -26.36 1.33 9.88
N GLY A 53 -26.97 2.48 10.18
CA GLY A 53 -28.07 2.61 11.15
C GLY A 53 -27.64 3.11 12.53
N PHE A 54 -26.34 3.31 12.79
CA PHE A 54 -25.89 3.79 14.10
C PHE A 54 -26.28 5.24 14.34
N LYS A 55 -26.75 5.49 15.57
CA LYS A 55 -26.93 6.84 16.12
C LYS A 55 -25.71 7.31 16.91
N TYR A 56 -24.96 6.37 17.47
CA TYR A 56 -23.87 6.62 18.41
C TYR A 56 -22.56 6.03 17.87
N VAL A 57 -21.46 6.73 18.12
CA VAL A 57 -20.12 6.27 17.75
C VAL A 57 -19.12 6.56 18.86
N GLU A 58 -18.07 5.75 18.93
CA GLU A 58 -16.94 5.93 19.83
C GLU A 58 -15.62 5.80 19.07
N SER A 59 -14.56 6.41 19.58
CA SER A 59 -13.24 6.37 18.93
C SER A 59 -12.13 6.51 19.96
N ALA A 60 -11.11 5.65 19.92
CA ALA A 60 -10.00 5.73 20.86
C ALA A 60 -9.21 7.04 20.70
N MET A 61 -8.80 7.38 19.47
CA MET A 61 -7.84 8.46 19.22
C MET A 61 -8.34 9.42 18.14
N PRO A 62 -9.19 10.41 18.48
CA PRO A 62 -9.62 11.41 17.52
C PRO A 62 -8.49 12.36 17.10
N TYR A 63 -7.40 12.42 17.86
CA TYR A 63 -6.30 13.38 17.70
C TYR A 63 -5.47 13.24 16.41
N LEU A 64 -5.69 12.17 15.64
CA LEU A 64 -5.02 11.95 14.35
C LEU A 64 -5.59 12.82 13.22
N GLU A 65 -6.76 13.44 13.45
CA GLU A 65 -7.41 14.34 12.51
C GLU A 65 -7.75 15.66 13.18
N PRO A 66 -7.76 16.79 12.43
CA PRO A 66 -8.13 18.08 12.99
C PRO A 66 -9.55 18.08 13.55
N LEU A 67 -9.73 18.64 14.75
CA LEU A 67 -11.02 18.72 15.45
C LEU A 67 -12.15 19.28 14.57
N GLU A 68 -11.91 20.35 13.82
CA GLU A 68 -12.92 20.95 12.95
C GLU A 68 -13.40 20.01 11.83
N SER A 69 -12.51 19.19 11.28
CA SER A 69 -12.88 18.17 10.28
C SER A 69 -13.81 17.12 10.89
N LEU A 70 -13.50 16.68 12.11
CA LEU A 70 -14.32 15.70 12.82
C LEU A 70 -15.68 16.28 13.25
N LYS A 71 -15.71 17.55 13.68
CA LYS A 71 -16.96 18.28 13.99
C LYS A 71 -17.88 18.32 12.80
N GLU A 72 -17.39 18.82 11.66
CA GLU A 72 -18.18 18.92 10.42
C GLU A 72 -18.67 17.53 9.98
N ALA A 73 -17.79 16.52 9.99
CA ALA A 73 -18.15 15.17 9.59
C ALA A 73 -19.22 14.54 10.50
N LYS A 74 -19.09 14.68 11.82
CA LYS A 74 -20.05 14.19 12.81
C LYS A 74 -21.41 14.87 12.65
N GLU A 75 -21.42 16.21 12.55
CA GLU A 75 -22.65 16.99 12.37
C GLU A 75 -23.37 16.64 11.08
N LYS A 76 -22.63 16.56 9.97
CA LYS A 76 -23.15 16.17 8.66
C LYS A 76 -23.71 14.74 8.66
N ALA A 77 -23.07 13.82 9.37
CA ALA A 77 -23.57 12.45 9.53
C ALA A 77 -24.78 12.38 10.48
N GLY A 78 -24.95 13.34 11.39
CA GLY A 78 -26.04 13.33 12.38
C GLY A 78 -25.94 12.14 13.34
N VAL A 79 -24.74 11.92 13.89
CA VAL A 79 -24.44 10.90 14.91
C VAL A 79 -23.82 11.55 16.16
N GLU A 80 -23.90 10.87 17.29
CA GLU A 80 -23.39 11.34 18.58
C GLU A 80 -22.08 10.62 18.93
N GLN A 81 -21.02 11.38 19.26
CA GLN A 81 -19.78 10.83 19.80
C GLN A 81 -19.97 10.55 21.30
N VAL A 82 -19.73 9.31 21.75
CA VAL A 82 -20.09 8.89 23.11
C VAL A 82 -18.92 8.58 24.03
N LEU A 83 -17.74 8.32 23.46
CA LEU A 83 -16.51 8.01 24.17
C LEU A 83 -15.28 8.37 23.33
N ILE A 84 -14.26 8.94 23.99
CA ILE A 84 -12.89 9.07 23.47
C ILE A 84 -11.87 8.66 24.55
N ASN A 85 -10.61 8.38 24.18
CA ASN A 85 -9.55 8.16 25.17
C ASN A 85 -8.72 9.43 25.36
N THR A 86 -8.02 9.55 26.49
CA THR A 86 -6.93 10.51 26.66
C THR A 86 -5.79 10.25 25.67
N TRP A 87 -4.86 11.20 25.54
CA TRP A 87 -3.66 11.04 24.73
C TRP A 87 -2.91 9.73 25.08
N PRO A 88 -2.56 8.89 24.08
CA PRO A 88 -1.96 7.59 24.33
C PRO A 88 -0.44 7.62 24.55
N GLY A 89 0.21 8.76 24.31
CA GLY A 89 1.67 8.81 24.18
C GLY A 89 2.13 8.38 22.78
N ASP A 90 3.37 7.93 22.66
CA ASP A 90 3.93 7.37 21.43
C ASP A 90 3.42 5.94 21.17
N PHE A 91 2.20 5.89 20.64
CA PHE A 91 1.53 4.63 20.30
C PHE A 91 2.34 3.78 19.30
N ARG A 92 3.14 4.39 18.42
CA ARG A 92 3.97 3.65 17.45
C ARG A 92 5.10 2.89 18.11
N ASN A 93 5.58 3.39 19.25
CA ASN A 93 6.61 2.75 20.06
C ASN A 93 6.02 1.93 21.23
N GLY A 94 4.71 1.64 21.18
CA GLY A 94 4.05 0.74 22.13
C GLY A 94 3.56 1.41 23.43
N GLU A 95 3.57 2.75 23.53
CA GLU A 95 2.92 3.43 24.65
C GLU A 95 1.38 3.31 24.56
N LEU A 96 0.73 3.19 25.72
CA LEU A 96 -0.74 3.08 25.82
C LEU A 96 -1.27 3.86 27.02
N GLY A 97 -0.94 5.14 27.10
CA GLY A 97 -1.33 6.04 28.17
C GLY A 97 -0.18 6.45 29.07
N LEU A 98 -0.39 7.56 29.77
CA LEU A 98 0.63 8.24 30.59
C LEU A 98 0.25 8.32 32.07
N ALA A 99 -0.99 7.97 32.43
CA ALA A 99 -1.52 8.25 33.77
C ALA A 99 -0.74 7.58 34.89
N ALA A 100 -0.07 6.46 34.62
CA ALA A 100 0.73 5.69 35.56
C ALA A 100 2.23 6.02 35.56
N LEU A 101 2.71 6.90 34.68
CA LEU A 101 4.15 7.15 34.47
C LEU A 101 4.63 8.32 35.34
N PRO A 102 5.45 8.10 36.39
CA PRO A 102 5.87 9.14 37.34
C PRO A 102 6.60 10.33 36.72
N ASP A 103 7.39 10.12 35.67
CA ASP A 103 8.17 11.13 34.96
C ASP A 103 7.42 11.85 33.84
N ARG A 104 6.16 11.48 33.58
CA ARG A 104 5.36 12.05 32.48
C ARG A 104 4.10 12.74 32.99
N GLN A 105 4.06 13.10 34.27
CA GLN A 105 2.90 13.76 34.91
C GLN A 105 2.57 15.11 34.25
N ASP A 106 3.58 15.92 33.94
CA ASP A 106 3.39 17.23 33.29
C ASP A 106 2.80 17.08 31.88
N GLU A 107 3.29 16.10 31.12
CA GLU A 107 2.71 15.79 29.81
C GLU A 107 1.29 15.28 29.95
N PHE A 108 1.04 14.34 30.86
CA PHE A 108 -0.30 13.84 31.15
C PHE A 108 -1.27 14.99 31.44
N GLU A 109 -0.91 15.90 32.34
CA GLU A 109 -1.75 17.05 32.71
C GLU A 109 -2.01 17.99 31.53
N SER A 110 -0.98 18.31 30.74
CA SER A 110 -1.13 19.16 29.56
C SER A 110 -2.06 18.53 28.50
N LYS A 111 -2.04 17.20 28.37
CA LYS A 111 -2.85 16.46 27.40
C LYS A 111 -4.30 16.23 27.86
N LEU A 112 -4.61 16.43 29.14
CA LEU A 112 -6.01 16.46 29.60
C LEU A 112 -6.78 17.62 28.97
N ASP A 113 -6.14 18.77 28.81
CA ASP A 113 -6.81 19.95 28.22
C ASP A 113 -7.13 19.71 26.74
N LEU A 114 -6.25 19.03 26.01
CA LEU A 114 -6.51 18.54 24.65
C LEU A 114 -7.69 17.56 24.60
N ALA A 115 -7.75 16.61 25.54
CA ALA A 115 -8.87 15.66 25.61
C ALA A 115 -10.21 16.38 25.88
N ILE A 116 -10.20 17.41 26.75
CA ILE A 116 -11.36 18.26 27.03
C ILE A 116 -11.76 19.06 25.79
N GLU A 117 -10.80 19.65 25.07
CA GLU A 117 -11.04 20.39 23.83
C GLU A 117 -11.79 19.52 22.80
N TYR A 118 -11.27 18.32 22.55
CA TYR A 118 -11.89 17.37 21.63
C TYR A 118 -13.25 16.88 22.13
N ALA A 119 -13.38 16.59 23.43
CA ALA A 119 -14.67 16.18 24.00
C ALA A 119 -15.72 17.29 23.85
N LYS A 120 -15.37 18.56 24.09
CA LYS A 120 -16.29 19.69 23.92
C LYS A 120 -16.65 19.90 22.45
N GLY A 121 -15.67 19.92 21.56
CA GLY A 121 -15.90 20.08 20.13
C GLY A 121 -16.79 18.97 19.55
N LEU A 122 -16.55 17.72 19.96
CA LEU A 122 -17.34 16.57 19.52
C LEU A 122 -18.63 16.36 20.34
N ASN A 123 -18.91 17.19 21.34
CA ASN A 123 -19.98 17.00 22.33
C ASN A 123 -19.99 15.58 22.95
N CYS A 124 -18.79 15.04 23.21
CA CYS A 124 -18.59 13.76 23.87
C CYS A 124 -18.68 13.92 25.39
N LYS A 125 -19.39 13.01 26.06
CA LYS A 125 -19.65 13.07 27.52
C LYS A 125 -18.84 12.08 28.34
N ARG A 126 -17.95 11.31 27.69
CA ARG A 126 -17.09 10.32 28.37
C ARG A 126 -15.68 10.37 27.83
N ILE A 127 -14.70 10.38 28.73
CA ILE A 127 -13.28 10.25 28.39
C ILE A 127 -12.70 9.09 29.21
N HIS A 128 -12.10 8.12 28.53
CA HIS A 128 -11.32 7.06 29.15
C HIS A 128 -9.87 7.53 29.38
N VAL A 129 -9.43 7.52 30.64
CA VAL A 129 -8.06 7.80 31.05
C VAL A 129 -7.21 6.53 30.91
N LEU A 130 -6.37 6.49 29.87
CA LEU A 130 -5.45 5.38 29.63
C LEU A 130 -4.39 5.32 30.75
N ALA A 131 -4.28 4.17 31.41
CA ALA A 131 -3.37 3.96 32.53
C ALA A 131 -1.90 4.06 32.10
N GLY A 132 -1.50 3.33 31.06
CA GLY A 132 -0.11 3.23 30.65
C GLY A 132 0.50 1.85 30.89
N MET A 133 1.67 1.65 30.31
CA MET A 133 2.42 0.39 30.33
C MET A 133 3.39 0.37 31.50
N LYS A 134 3.45 -0.74 32.23
CA LYS A 134 4.46 -0.99 33.27
C LYS A 134 5.85 -0.95 32.65
N THR A 135 6.78 -0.27 33.31
CA THR A 135 8.18 -0.17 32.89
C THR A 135 9.09 -0.70 34.00
N ASP A 136 10.32 -1.06 33.65
CA ASP A 136 11.29 -1.55 34.64
C ASP A 136 11.96 -0.41 35.41
N LYS A 137 11.61 0.84 35.07
CA LYS A 137 12.12 2.07 35.71
C LYS A 137 11.50 2.31 37.08
N TYR A 138 10.29 1.81 37.32
CA TYR A 138 9.50 2.10 38.52
C TYR A 138 8.94 0.83 39.13
N LYS A 139 8.75 0.85 40.45
CA LYS A 139 8.00 -0.22 41.13
C LYS A 139 6.51 -0.08 40.80
N GLU A 140 5.80 -1.21 40.68
CA GLU A 140 4.36 -1.18 40.37
C GLU A 140 3.56 -0.32 41.37
N ALA A 141 3.90 -0.37 42.67
CA ALA A 141 3.26 0.47 43.70
C ALA A 141 3.46 1.98 43.48
N GLU A 142 4.59 2.40 42.91
CA GLU A 142 4.86 3.81 42.58
C GLU A 142 4.02 4.25 41.38
N MET A 143 3.92 3.37 40.37
CA MET A 143 3.07 3.59 39.20
C MET A 143 1.58 3.64 39.59
N GLU A 144 1.12 2.77 40.48
CA GLU A 144 -0.23 2.80 41.04
C GLU A 144 -0.53 4.09 41.80
N THR A 145 0.42 4.55 42.62
CA THR A 145 0.29 5.82 43.35
C THR A 145 0.15 6.98 42.38
N THR A 146 0.97 6.99 41.33
CA THR A 146 0.89 7.98 40.24
C THR A 146 -0.44 7.89 39.49
N PHE A 147 -0.88 6.68 39.14
CA PHE A 147 -2.16 6.44 38.47
C PHE A 147 -3.34 6.98 39.25
N ILE A 148 -3.42 6.70 40.55
CA ILE A 148 -4.51 7.20 41.42
C ILE A 148 -4.49 8.74 41.49
N LYS A 149 -3.30 9.35 41.64
CA LYS A 149 -3.14 10.81 41.65
C LYS A 149 -3.65 11.43 40.34
N ASN A 150 -3.23 10.88 39.21
CA ASN A 150 -3.54 11.38 37.88
C ASN A 150 -5.00 11.15 37.47
N VAL A 151 -5.60 10.00 37.80
CA VAL A 151 -7.04 9.76 37.62
C VAL A 151 -7.87 10.72 38.49
N THR A 152 -7.43 10.99 39.72
CA THR A 152 -8.10 11.99 40.59
C THR A 152 -8.06 13.38 39.95
N LEU A 153 -6.91 13.79 39.41
CA LEU A 153 -6.76 15.05 38.68
C LEU A 153 -7.66 15.12 37.45
N ALA A 154 -7.65 14.08 36.61
CA ALA A 154 -8.48 14.01 35.41
C ALA A 154 -9.97 14.08 35.74
N ALA A 155 -10.45 13.28 36.71
CA ALA A 155 -11.83 13.30 37.14
C ALA A 155 -12.27 14.70 37.66
N LYS A 156 -11.41 15.38 38.43
CA LYS A 156 -11.68 16.76 38.90
C LYS A 156 -11.73 17.77 37.75
N LYS A 157 -10.83 17.67 36.75
CA LYS A 157 -10.84 18.55 35.56
C LYS A 157 -12.08 18.30 34.68
N PHE A 158 -12.51 17.05 34.55
CA PHE A 158 -13.65 16.66 33.71
C PHE A 158 -15.02 17.00 34.31
N GLN A 159 -15.12 17.04 35.64
CA GLN A 159 -16.37 17.29 36.35
C GLN A 159 -17.07 18.62 35.99
N PRO A 160 -16.41 19.80 36.00
CA PRO A 160 -17.06 21.07 35.65
C PRO A 160 -17.53 21.13 34.18
N GLU A 161 -16.93 20.32 33.30
CA GLU A 161 -17.30 20.21 31.89
C GLU A 161 -18.46 19.21 31.66
N GLY A 162 -18.96 18.58 32.72
CA GLY A 162 -20.01 17.55 32.64
C GLY A 162 -19.54 16.26 31.96
N ILE A 163 -18.24 15.95 32.04
CA ILE A 163 -17.62 14.78 31.42
C ILE A 163 -17.44 13.67 32.48
N THR A 164 -17.88 12.46 32.12
CA THR A 164 -17.62 11.24 32.91
C THR A 164 -16.20 10.76 32.63
N CYS A 165 -15.40 10.62 33.69
CA CYS A 165 -14.08 10.02 33.65
C CYS A 165 -14.22 8.49 33.73
N LEU A 166 -13.67 7.76 32.76
CA LEU A 166 -13.65 6.30 32.77
C LEU A 166 -12.23 5.79 33.02
N ILE A 167 -12.14 4.66 33.73
CA ILE A 167 -10.94 3.81 33.74
C ILE A 167 -11.32 2.40 33.30
N GLU A 168 -10.45 1.76 32.53
CA GLU A 168 -10.69 0.46 31.90
C GLU A 168 -9.60 -0.54 32.26
N PRO A 169 -9.96 -1.70 32.84
CA PRO A 169 -9.06 -2.84 32.91
C PRO A 169 -8.86 -3.46 31.51
N LEU A 170 -7.61 -3.54 31.04
CA LEU A 170 -7.27 -4.22 29.78
C LEU A 170 -6.73 -5.64 30.05
N ASN A 171 -6.74 -6.50 29.04
CA ASN A 171 -6.07 -7.81 29.17
C ASN A 171 -4.57 -7.71 28.84
N SER A 172 -3.75 -8.29 29.72
CA SER A 172 -2.30 -8.40 29.55
C SER A 172 -1.84 -9.65 28.81
N ARG A 173 -2.77 -10.58 28.54
CA ARG A 173 -2.46 -11.87 27.90
C ARG A 173 -2.34 -11.78 26.38
N ILE A 174 -3.14 -10.91 25.74
CA ILE A 174 -3.24 -10.87 24.27
C ILE A 174 -3.02 -9.45 23.74
N THR A 175 -3.73 -8.44 24.26
CA THR A 175 -3.80 -7.13 23.59
C THR A 175 -2.93 -6.04 24.19
N ALA A 176 -2.69 -6.06 25.51
CA ALA A 176 -1.87 -5.06 26.17
C ALA A 176 -0.89 -5.68 27.19
N PRO A 177 0.10 -6.47 26.73
CA PRO A 177 1.13 -7.03 27.61
C PRO A 177 1.81 -5.91 28.41
N ARG A 178 1.96 -6.07 29.73
CA ARG A 178 2.48 -5.04 30.66
C ARG A 178 1.54 -3.87 30.97
N TYR A 179 0.28 -3.82 30.56
CA TYR A 179 -0.63 -2.74 31.01
C TYR A 179 -0.77 -2.69 32.55
N LEU A 180 -0.89 -1.49 33.15
CA LEU A 180 -0.96 -1.37 34.61
C LEU A 180 -2.30 -1.89 35.19
N LEU A 181 -3.42 -1.43 34.63
CA LEU A 181 -4.75 -1.74 35.15
C LEU A 181 -5.34 -2.94 34.40
N THR A 182 -5.26 -4.14 34.98
CA THR A 182 -5.74 -5.38 34.32
C THR A 182 -6.78 -6.15 35.13
N ASP A 183 -7.14 -5.64 36.30
CA ASP A 183 -8.06 -6.28 37.26
C ASP A 183 -9.25 -5.36 37.52
N VAL A 184 -10.46 -5.90 37.36
CA VAL A 184 -11.71 -5.14 37.50
C VAL A 184 -12.03 -4.81 38.96
N ASN A 185 -11.66 -5.67 39.90
CA ASN A 185 -11.80 -5.42 41.34
C ASN A 185 -10.90 -4.24 41.74
N LYS A 186 -9.64 -4.23 41.31
CA LYS A 186 -8.68 -3.14 41.55
C LYS A 186 -9.17 -1.81 40.96
N ALA A 187 -9.73 -1.83 39.75
CA ALA A 187 -10.34 -0.63 39.17
C ALA A 187 -11.48 -0.08 40.03
N VAL A 188 -12.38 -0.94 40.51
CA VAL A 188 -13.49 -0.52 41.38
C VAL A 188 -13.01 -0.06 42.75
N GLU A 189 -11.96 -0.65 43.32
CA GLU A 189 -11.32 -0.17 44.55
C GLU A 189 -10.75 1.25 44.36
N ILE A 190 -10.11 1.52 43.22
CA ILE A 190 -9.63 2.87 42.87
C ILE A 190 -10.80 3.85 42.78
N ILE A 191 -11.90 3.47 42.11
CA ILE A 191 -13.11 4.31 42.00
C ILE A 191 -13.67 4.63 43.39
N LYS A 192 -13.80 3.62 44.27
CA LYS A 192 -14.26 3.79 45.65
C LYS A 192 -13.33 4.67 46.47
N LYS A 193 -12.02 4.51 46.31
CA LYS A 193 -11.00 5.27 47.04
C LYS A 193 -11.01 6.75 46.64
N ILE A 194 -11.15 7.05 45.35
CA ILE A 194 -11.18 8.42 44.84
C ILE A 194 -12.54 9.08 45.15
N ASN A 195 -13.63 8.32 45.12
CA ASN A 195 -14.97 8.73 45.53
C ASN A 195 -15.49 10.01 44.85
N LEU A 196 -15.24 10.16 43.55
CA LEU A 196 -15.80 11.24 42.72
C LEU A 196 -17.00 10.74 41.92
N PRO A 197 -18.12 11.49 41.85
CA PRO A 197 -19.36 11.01 41.24
C PRO A 197 -19.26 10.78 39.73
N ASN A 198 -18.36 11.50 39.04
CA ASN A 198 -18.13 11.38 37.61
C ASN A 198 -17.03 10.37 37.24
N LEU A 199 -16.41 9.69 38.21
CA LEU A 199 -15.45 8.62 37.95
C LEU A 199 -16.16 7.26 37.93
N LYS A 200 -16.06 6.54 36.80
CA LYS A 200 -16.77 5.28 36.54
C LYS A 200 -15.86 4.24 35.88
N LEU A 201 -16.33 3.00 35.90
CA LEU A 201 -15.68 1.86 35.25
C LEU A 201 -16.14 1.75 33.79
N GLN A 202 -15.21 1.55 32.87
CA GLN A 202 -15.49 1.02 31.54
C GLN A 202 -15.36 -0.51 31.59
N PHE A 203 -16.46 -1.19 31.33
CA PHE A 203 -16.57 -2.65 31.43
C PHE A 203 -16.53 -3.27 30.04
N ASP A 204 -15.35 -3.69 29.59
CA ASP A 204 -15.20 -4.45 28.34
C ASP A 204 -15.25 -5.96 28.63
N PHE A 205 -16.26 -6.63 28.08
CA PHE A 205 -16.43 -8.09 28.19
C PHE A 205 -15.26 -8.87 27.61
N PHE A 206 -14.60 -8.37 26.56
CA PHE A 206 -13.46 -9.03 25.93
C PHE A 206 -12.27 -9.09 26.89
N HIS A 207 -11.93 -7.96 27.51
CA HIS A 207 -10.82 -7.89 28.46
C HIS A 207 -11.10 -8.72 29.72
N ILE A 208 -12.30 -8.62 30.28
CA ILE A 208 -12.67 -9.31 31.52
C ILE A 208 -12.76 -10.82 31.31
N GLN A 209 -13.30 -11.30 30.19
CA GLN A 209 -13.35 -12.74 29.90
C GLN A 209 -11.95 -13.36 29.86
N ILE A 210 -10.99 -12.67 29.23
CA ILE A 210 -9.61 -13.18 29.10
C ILE A 210 -8.88 -13.20 30.45
N MET A 211 -9.11 -12.19 31.30
CA MET A 211 -8.37 -12.04 32.56
C MET A 211 -8.99 -12.83 33.71
N GLU A 212 -10.32 -12.77 33.87
CA GLU A 212 -11.01 -13.22 35.08
C GLU A 212 -12.20 -14.17 34.79
N GLY A 213 -12.88 -14.01 33.65
CA GLY A 213 -14.11 -14.75 33.35
C GLY A 213 -15.27 -14.37 34.29
N ASN A 214 -16.13 -15.35 34.61
CA ASN A 214 -17.25 -15.20 35.54
C ASN A 214 -18.18 -13.99 35.24
N LEU A 215 -18.38 -13.71 33.95
CA LEU A 215 -18.96 -12.45 33.44
C LEU A 215 -20.28 -12.05 34.10
N THR A 216 -21.16 -13.02 34.40
CA THR A 216 -22.46 -12.73 35.02
C THR A 216 -22.30 -12.14 36.42
N LYS A 217 -21.51 -12.80 37.28
CA LYS A 217 -21.35 -12.37 38.67
C LYS A 217 -20.49 -11.13 38.77
N THR A 218 -19.48 -11.01 37.92
CA THR A 218 -18.64 -9.81 37.83
C THR A 218 -19.46 -8.58 37.44
N LEU A 219 -20.34 -8.71 36.43
CA LEU A 219 -21.23 -7.62 36.02
C LEU A 219 -22.26 -7.29 37.11
N GLU A 220 -22.97 -8.29 37.67
CA GLU A 220 -23.94 -8.09 38.75
C GLU A 220 -23.33 -7.33 39.93
N LYS A 221 -22.10 -7.68 40.31
CA LYS A 221 -21.36 -7.06 41.42
C LYS A 221 -20.97 -5.60 41.12
N TYR A 222 -20.54 -5.31 39.89
CA TYR A 222 -19.90 -4.04 39.56
C TYR A 222 -20.74 -3.06 38.76
N LEU A 223 -21.93 -3.44 38.32
CA LEU A 223 -22.86 -2.58 37.58
C LEU A 223 -23.06 -1.19 38.19
N PRO A 224 -23.16 -0.99 39.52
CA PRO A 224 -23.30 0.36 40.11
C PRO A 224 -22.15 1.33 39.80
N TYR A 225 -20.97 0.80 39.44
CA TYR A 225 -19.78 1.57 39.10
C TYR A 225 -19.60 1.74 37.59
N VAL A 226 -20.33 0.98 36.76
CA VAL A 226 -20.18 0.98 35.30
C VAL A 226 -20.72 2.28 34.68
N GLY A 227 -19.90 2.94 33.87
CA GLY A 227 -20.25 4.12 33.09
C GLY A 227 -20.38 3.87 31.58
N HIS A 228 -19.79 2.79 31.08
CA HIS A 228 -19.83 2.34 29.69
C HIS A 228 -19.52 0.85 29.59
N ILE A 229 -20.09 0.17 28.59
CA ILE A 229 -19.83 -1.24 28.31
C ILE A 229 -19.27 -1.37 26.89
N GLN A 230 -18.28 -2.24 26.70
CA GLN A 230 -17.80 -2.63 25.37
C GLN A 230 -17.87 -4.16 25.19
N ILE A 231 -17.95 -4.59 23.93
CA ILE A 231 -18.04 -6.00 23.55
C ILE A 231 -17.18 -6.34 22.33
N ALA A 232 -16.54 -7.51 22.39
CA ALA A 232 -15.93 -8.21 21.25
C ALA A 232 -15.84 -9.71 21.56
N GLN A 233 -15.84 -10.56 20.53
CA GLN A 233 -15.73 -12.00 20.75
C GLN A 233 -14.33 -12.42 21.19
N VAL A 234 -14.24 -13.46 22.03
CA VAL A 234 -12.99 -14.05 22.50
C VAL A 234 -12.78 -15.38 21.76
N PRO A 235 -11.55 -15.71 21.32
CA PRO A 235 -10.27 -15.02 21.61
C PRO A 235 -9.82 -13.96 20.60
N ASP A 236 -10.51 -13.82 19.47
CA ASP A 236 -10.00 -13.13 18.29
C ASP A 236 -10.34 -11.63 18.22
N ARG A 237 -11.11 -11.12 19.19
CA ARG A 237 -11.66 -9.76 19.21
C ARG A 237 -12.54 -9.48 17.99
N GLY A 238 -13.24 -10.49 17.48
CA GLY A 238 -14.13 -10.43 16.30
C GLY A 238 -15.58 -10.07 16.64
N GLU A 239 -16.49 -10.17 15.66
CA GLU A 239 -17.92 -9.87 15.87
C GLU A 239 -18.54 -10.74 16.98
N PRO A 240 -19.49 -10.21 17.77
CA PRO A 240 -20.22 -10.95 18.80
C PRO A 240 -20.92 -12.24 18.36
N ASP A 241 -21.27 -12.38 17.07
CA ASP A 241 -21.92 -13.57 16.52
C ASP A 241 -20.94 -14.63 15.99
N ARG A 242 -19.64 -14.32 16.01
CA ARG A 242 -18.61 -15.27 15.60
C ARG A 242 -18.55 -16.43 16.58
N GLN A 243 -18.16 -17.60 16.08
CA GLN A 243 -17.76 -18.70 16.94
C GLN A 243 -16.65 -18.23 17.89
N GLY A 244 -16.90 -18.38 19.19
CA GLY A 244 -16.02 -17.98 20.26
C GLY A 244 -16.61 -18.39 21.60
N GLU A 245 -16.03 -17.88 22.68
CA GLU A 245 -16.31 -18.36 24.03
C GLU A 245 -17.51 -17.67 24.68
N ILE A 246 -17.80 -16.42 24.28
CA ILE A 246 -18.86 -15.61 24.89
C ILE A 246 -20.18 -15.80 24.14
N ASN A 247 -21.20 -16.28 24.84
CA ASN A 247 -22.59 -16.30 24.36
C ASN A 247 -23.24 -14.92 24.51
N TYR A 248 -23.08 -14.06 23.50
CA TYR A 248 -23.63 -12.71 23.52
C TYR A 248 -25.16 -12.61 23.60
N PRO A 249 -25.97 -13.48 22.96
CA PRO A 249 -27.40 -13.53 23.23
C PRO A 249 -27.74 -13.57 24.74
N TYR A 250 -27.04 -14.43 25.50
CA TYR A 250 -27.20 -14.49 26.95
C TYR A 250 -26.74 -13.20 27.65
N VAL A 251 -25.63 -12.60 27.21
CA VAL A 251 -25.14 -11.31 27.75
C VAL A 251 -26.15 -10.19 27.55
N PHE A 252 -26.79 -10.10 26.37
CA PHE A 252 -27.80 -9.08 26.12
C PHE A 252 -29.06 -9.27 26.98
N ASP A 253 -29.49 -10.51 27.20
CA ASP A 253 -30.58 -10.81 28.13
C ASP A 253 -30.22 -10.48 29.58
N LEU A 254 -28.96 -10.72 29.98
CA LEU A 254 -28.45 -10.29 31.27
C LEU A 254 -28.48 -8.76 31.41
N LEU A 255 -28.05 -8.00 30.40
CA LEU A 255 -28.11 -6.53 30.42
C LEU A 255 -29.54 -6.02 30.56
N ARG A 256 -30.50 -6.64 29.85
CA ARG A 256 -31.93 -6.32 29.99
C ARG A 256 -32.46 -6.64 31.39
N LYS A 257 -32.12 -7.82 31.93
CA LYS A 257 -32.51 -8.24 33.28
C LYS A 257 -31.97 -7.29 34.34
N LEU A 258 -30.74 -6.82 34.16
CA LEU A 258 -30.08 -5.86 35.05
C LEU A 258 -30.48 -4.40 34.78
N LYS A 259 -31.37 -4.17 33.80
CA LYS A 259 -31.87 -2.84 33.40
C LYS A 259 -30.74 -1.85 33.09
N TYR A 260 -29.71 -2.31 32.38
CA TYR A 260 -28.65 -1.43 31.91
C TYR A 260 -29.18 -0.50 30.80
N GLU A 261 -29.18 0.81 31.06
CA GLU A 261 -29.71 1.83 30.13
C GLU A 261 -28.64 2.55 29.30
N GLY A 262 -27.37 2.25 29.58
CA GLY A 262 -26.22 2.83 28.91
C GLY A 262 -26.00 2.30 27.49
N LEU A 263 -24.86 2.66 26.92
CA LEU A 263 -24.46 2.28 25.56
C LEU A 263 -23.54 1.06 25.59
N VAL A 264 -23.67 0.21 24.58
CA VAL A 264 -22.79 -0.93 24.34
C VAL A 264 -21.92 -0.62 23.12
N GLY A 265 -20.64 -0.38 23.37
CA GLY A 265 -19.61 -0.13 22.36
C GLY A 265 -19.18 -1.39 21.63
N LEU A 266 -19.21 -1.33 20.30
CA LEU A 266 -18.80 -2.42 19.42
C LEU A 266 -17.31 -2.31 19.10
N GLU A 267 -16.43 -2.61 20.07
CA GLU A 267 -14.98 -2.51 19.92
C GLU A 267 -14.35 -3.83 19.45
N TYR A 268 -14.75 -4.28 18.26
CA TYR A 268 -14.22 -5.48 17.64
C TYR A 268 -13.60 -5.19 16.27
N LYS A 269 -12.73 -6.09 15.81
CA LYS A 269 -12.17 -6.09 14.46
C LYS A 269 -13.12 -6.86 13.52
N PRO A 270 -13.74 -6.20 12.52
CA PRO A 270 -14.59 -6.91 11.57
C PRO A 270 -13.82 -8.02 10.83
N ARG A 271 -14.47 -9.16 10.56
CA ARG A 271 -13.87 -10.29 9.81
C ARG A 271 -13.59 -9.97 8.34
N GLY A 272 -14.29 -8.98 7.81
CA GLY A 272 -14.27 -8.57 6.40
C GLY A 272 -14.96 -7.21 6.28
N ASN A 273 -15.92 -7.08 5.36
CA ASN A 273 -16.70 -5.86 5.26
C ASN A 273 -17.57 -5.65 6.51
N THR A 274 -17.44 -4.48 7.13
CA THR A 274 -18.11 -4.11 8.37
C THR A 274 -19.63 -4.28 8.27
N VAL A 275 -20.27 -3.79 7.21
CA VAL A 275 -21.74 -3.81 7.08
C VAL A 275 -22.28 -5.22 6.86
N GLU A 276 -21.54 -6.06 6.14
CA GLU A 276 -21.90 -7.47 5.93
C GLU A 276 -21.86 -8.28 7.23
N GLY A 277 -20.97 -7.93 8.15
CA GLY A 277 -20.82 -8.53 9.48
C GLY A 277 -21.87 -8.07 10.51
N LEU A 278 -22.68 -7.06 10.21
CA LEU A 278 -23.67 -6.52 11.16
C LEU A 278 -25.01 -7.27 11.18
N LYS A 279 -25.14 -8.44 10.56
CA LYS A 279 -26.44 -9.14 10.47
C LYS A 279 -27.02 -9.50 11.85
N TRP A 280 -26.17 -9.87 12.81
CA TRP A 280 -26.58 -10.30 14.14
C TRP A 280 -27.27 -9.21 14.98
N ILE A 281 -26.94 -7.94 14.73
CA ILE A 281 -27.38 -6.83 15.59
C ILE A 281 -28.87 -6.48 15.41
N LYS A 282 -29.44 -6.91 14.29
CA LYS A 282 -30.85 -6.69 13.94
C LYS A 282 -31.79 -7.22 15.02
N ASP A 283 -31.45 -8.38 15.59
CA ASP A 283 -32.26 -9.05 16.63
C ASP A 283 -32.21 -8.34 17.99
N TYR A 284 -31.38 -7.30 18.13
CA TYR A 284 -31.15 -6.57 19.39
C TYR A 284 -31.54 -5.09 19.34
N GLY A 285 -32.20 -4.65 18.26
CA GLY A 285 -32.82 -3.33 18.15
C GLY A 285 -32.09 -2.31 17.28
N LEU A 286 -31.08 -2.72 16.51
CA LEU A 286 -30.46 -1.86 15.48
C LEU A 286 -30.86 -2.35 14.09
N GLU A 287 -31.71 -1.57 13.41
CA GLU A 287 -32.01 -1.82 12.00
C GLU A 287 -30.83 -1.41 11.11
N VAL A 288 -30.08 -2.40 10.65
CA VAL A 288 -28.99 -2.16 9.72
C VAL A 288 -29.58 -1.89 8.34
N ASN A 289 -29.44 -0.64 7.86
CA ASN A 289 -29.78 -0.27 6.50
C ASN A 289 -28.78 -0.88 5.51
N GLN A 290 -28.92 -2.17 5.24
CA GLN A 290 -28.23 -2.82 4.13
C GLN A 290 -28.83 -2.32 2.83
N ARG A 291 -28.32 -1.20 2.32
CA ARG A 291 -28.68 -0.74 0.98
C ARG A 291 -28.13 -1.73 -0.02
N GLU A 292 -29.03 -2.48 -0.67
CA GLU A 292 -28.68 -3.47 -1.69
C GLU A 292 -27.93 -2.78 -2.83
N ARG A 293 -26.69 -3.19 -3.08
CA ARG A 293 -25.95 -2.74 -4.28
C ARG A 293 -26.28 -3.66 -5.44
N ILE A 294 -26.68 -3.05 -6.54
CA ILE A 294 -26.89 -3.72 -7.82
C ILE A 294 -25.91 -3.18 -8.84
N ALA A 295 -25.50 -4.01 -9.79
CA ALA A 295 -24.74 -3.55 -10.94
C ALA A 295 -25.58 -2.50 -11.70
N CYS A 296 -24.95 -1.42 -12.16
CA CYS A 296 -25.65 -0.44 -12.97
C CYS A 296 -26.11 -1.11 -14.29
N PRO A 297 -27.41 -1.00 -14.65
CA PRO A 297 -27.93 -1.55 -15.90
C PRO A 297 -27.29 -0.97 -17.17
N LEU A 298 -26.70 0.22 -17.09
CA LEU A 298 -26.08 0.92 -18.21
C LEU A 298 -24.58 0.67 -18.32
N ASN A 299 -23.94 0.20 -17.24
CA ASN A 299 -22.52 -0.11 -17.20
C ASN A 299 -22.25 -1.06 -16.04
N SER A 300 -22.07 -2.34 -16.36
CA SER A 300 -21.80 -3.38 -15.37
C SER A 300 -20.47 -3.19 -14.62
N LYS A 301 -19.59 -2.27 -15.07
CA LYS A 301 -18.32 -1.96 -14.40
C LYS A 301 -18.48 -1.11 -13.14
N HIS A 302 -19.68 -0.61 -12.83
CA HIS A 302 -19.93 0.06 -11.56
C HIS A 302 -21.28 -0.30 -10.96
N TYR A 303 -21.42 -0.06 -9.66
CA TYR A 303 -22.57 -0.47 -8.86
C TYR A 303 -23.26 0.74 -8.25
N CYS A 304 -24.58 0.67 -8.18
CA CYS A 304 -25.40 1.67 -7.52
C CYS A 304 -26.27 1.00 -6.45
N TYR A 305 -26.78 1.78 -5.51
CA TYR A 305 -27.77 1.26 -4.59
C TYR A 305 -29.10 1.10 -5.32
N LYS A 306 -29.77 -0.04 -5.13
CA LYS A 306 -31.03 -0.41 -5.77
C LYS A 306 -32.11 0.65 -5.55
N ASP A 307 -32.21 1.14 -4.32
CA ASP A 307 -33.12 2.22 -3.91
C ASP A 307 -32.80 3.59 -4.54
N SER A 308 -31.64 3.75 -5.16
CA SER A 308 -31.16 4.97 -5.82
C SER A 308 -30.88 4.76 -7.30
N LEU A 309 -31.33 3.63 -7.87
CA LEU A 309 -31.10 3.27 -9.26
C LEU A 309 -31.60 4.38 -10.19
N GLU A 310 -32.81 4.91 -9.98
CA GLU A 310 -33.38 5.92 -10.87
C GLU A 310 -32.56 7.24 -10.88
N LYS A 311 -32.14 7.70 -9.69
CA LYS A 311 -31.27 8.89 -9.56
C LYS A 311 -29.90 8.64 -10.16
N HIS A 312 -29.36 7.44 -9.96
CA HIS A 312 -28.10 7.01 -10.54
C HIS A 312 -28.17 6.98 -12.08
N LEU A 313 -29.19 6.37 -12.67
CA LEU A 313 -29.39 6.26 -14.12
C LEU A 313 -29.43 7.63 -14.81
N LYS A 314 -30.11 8.63 -14.20
CA LYS A 314 -30.13 10.02 -14.71
C LYS A 314 -28.73 10.63 -14.80
N LYS A 315 -27.87 10.38 -13.82
CA LYS A 315 -26.47 10.85 -13.82
C LYS A 315 -25.59 10.01 -14.76
N CYS A 316 -25.79 8.70 -14.76
CA CYS A 316 -25.02 7.74 -15.53
C CYS A 316 -25.21 7.93 -17.04
N ARG A 317 -26.45 8.18 -17.51
CA ARG A 317 -26.71 8.49 -18.93
C ARG A 317 -26.02 9.78 -19.37
N LYS A 318 -26.05 10.83 -18.53
CA LYS A 318 -25.31 12.08 -18.80
C LYS A 318 -23.79 11.89 -18.84
N GLN A 319 -23.27 10.78 -18.31
CA GLN A 319 -21.85 10.42 -18.31
C GLN A 319 -21.46 9.46 -19.43
N GLN A 320 -22.41 8.92 -20.22
CA GLN A 320 -22.07 8.29 -21.49
C GLN A 320 -21.54 9.39 -22.41
N LYS A 321 -20.24 9.64 -22.32
CA LYS A 321 -19.51 10.35 -23.35
C LYS A 321 -19.44 9.43 -24.55
N ASP A 322 -19.63 9.99 -25.74
CA ASP A 322 -19.20 9.31 -26.96
C ASP A 322 -17.76 8.85 -26.76
N LEU A 323 -17.49 7.61 -27.17
CA LEU A 323 -16.14 7.07 -27.10
C LEU A 323 -15.26 7.96 -27.98
N PRO A 324 -14.12 8.44 -27.48
CA PRO A 324 -13.27 9.32 -28.26
C PRO A 324 -12.76 8.59 -29.51
N PRO A 325 -12.39 9.30 -30.60
CA PRO A 325 -11.94 8.68 -31.85
C PRO A 325 -10.76 7.71 -31.70
N TYR A 326 -9.92 7.93 -30.68
CA TYR A 326 -8.79 7.08 -30.31
C TYR A 326 -9.14 5.85 -29.46
N TYR A 327 -10.42 5.62 -29.15
CA TYR A 327 -10.88 4.41 -28.49
C TYR A 327 -11.13 3.30 -29.52
N SER A 328 -10.42 2.18 -29.36
CA SER A 328 -10.67 0.94 -30.11
C SER A 328 -10.64 -0.23 -29.14
N GLN A 329 -11.79 -0.87 -28.94
CA GLN A 329 -11.95 -1.89 -27.91
C GLN A 329 -10.96 -3.05 -28.09
N GLY A 330 -10.13 -3.29 -27.08
CA GLY A 330 -9.21 -4.42 -27.04
C GLY A 330 -8.10 -4.42 -28.09
N ILE A 331 -7.83 -3.30 -28.77
CA ILE A 331 -6.82 -3.22 -29.86
C ILE A 331 -5.42 -3.68 -29.42
N ASN A 332 -5.07 -3.48 -28.14
CA ASN A 332 -3.77 -3.86 -27.59
C ASN A 332 -3.80 -5.18 -26.80
N THR A 333 -4.95 -5.87 -26.77
CA THR A 333 -5.10 -7.18 -26.12
C THR A 333 -5.01 -8.31 -27.13
N ASP A 334 -4.66 -9.51 -26.69
CA ASP A 334 -4.73 -10.71 -27.51
C ASP A 334 -6.08 -11.41 -27.29
N ASN A 335 -6.64 -12.00 -28.35
CA ASN A 335 -7.86 -12.81 -28.29
C ASN A 335 -7.49 -14.29 -28.06
N GLU A 336 -7.12 -14.65 -26.84
CA GLU A 336 -6.78 -16.03 -26.43
C GLU A 336 -8.00 -16.77 -25.82
N SER A 337 -7.96 -18.11 -25.92
CA SER A 337 -9.07 -19.00 -25.55
C SER A 337 -9.34 -19.07 -24.04
N ALA A 338 -10.56 -19.49 -23.64
CA ALA A 338 -10.95 -19.60 -22.24
C ALA A 338 -10.08 -20.57 -21.41
N ASN A 339 -9.50 -21.60 -22.05
CA ASN A 339 -8.67 -22.61 -21.37
C ASN A 339 -7.34 -22.03 -20.87
N THR A 340 -6.66 -21.21 -21.68
CA THR A 340 -5.42 -20.52 -21.31
C THR A 340 -5.61 -19.68 -20.04
N ARG A 341 -6.79 -19.04 -19.89
CA ARG A 341 -7.11 -18.20 -18.73
C ARG A 341 -7.29 -18.97 -17.42
N GLN A 342 -7.64 -20.25 -17.49
CA GLN A 342 -7.84 -21.10 -16.33
C GLN A 342 -6.50 -21.59 -15.76
N GLU A 343 -5.55 -21.93 -16.63
CA GLU A 343 -4.16 -22.30 -16.25
C GLU A 343 -3.41 -21.15 -15.57
N MET A 344 -3.76 -19.90 -15.84
CA MET A 344 -3.09 -18.72 -15.24
C MET A 344 -3.48 -18.44 -13.77
N LYS A 345 -4.43 -19.18 -13.19
CA LYS A 345 -4.88 -18.98 -11.80
C LYS A 345 -4.28 -19.96 -10.80
N ILE A 346 -3.42 -20.87 -11.25
CA ILE A 346 -2.86 -21.97 -10.44
C ILE A 346 -2.01 -21.40 -9.28
N PRO A 347 -2.37 -21.63 -8.00
CA PRO A 347 -1.55 -21.32 -6.83
C PRO A 347 -0.18 -21.99 -6.86
N LEU A 348 0.86 -21.38 -6.26
CA LEU A 348 2.21 -21.95 -6.23
C LEU A 348 2.28 -23.35 -5.57
N LYS A 349 1.39 -23.60 -4.60
CA LYS A 349 1.26 -24.89 -3.89
C LYS A 349 0.77 -26.05 -4.78
N GLU A 350 0.24 -25.75 -5.97
CA GLU A 350 -0.25 -26.75 -6.93
C GLU A 350 0.83 -27.19 -7.93
N PHE A 351 2.06 -26.67 -7.78
CA PHE A 351 3.24 -27.15 -8.52
C PHE A 351 4.04 -28.10 -7.64
N SER A 352 4.65 -29.12 -8.24
CA SER A 352 5.54 -30.04 -7.56
C SER A 352 6.92 -29.41 -7.33
N THR A 353 7.67 -29.95 -6.37
CA THR A 353 9.07 -29.53 -6.15
C THR A 353 9.96 -29.82 -7.36
N SER A 354 9.72 -30.91 -8.09
CA SER A 354 10.47 -31.25 -9.30
C SER A 354 10.19 -30.27 -10.45
N GLU A 355 8.93 -29.90 -10.69
CA GLU A 355 8.58 -28.87 -11.68
C GLU A 355 9.32 -27.56 -11.40
N LEU A 356 9.43 -27.19 -10.12
CA LEU A 356 10.09 -25.95 -9.71
C LEU A 356 11.61 -26.03 -9.87
N GLN A 357 12.23 -27.17 -9.53
CA GLN A 357 13.67 -27.41 -9.73
C GLN A 357 14.06 -27.43 -11.21
N ASP A 358 13.27 -28.10 -12.05
CA ASP A 358 13.50 -28.16 -13.49
C ASP A 358 13.40 -26.78 -14.12
N LEU A 359 12.40 -25.98 -13.70
CA LEU A 359 12.29 -24.60 -14.15
C LEU A 359 13.48 -23.75 -13.70
N ILE A 360 13.93 -23.87 -12.44
CA ILE A 360 15.09 -23.13 -11.94
C ILE A 360 16.34 -23.45 -12.76
N LYS A 361 16.55 -24.72 -13.12
CA LYS A 361 17.64 -25.13 -14.00
C LYS A 361 17.53 -24.45 -15.37
N LYS A 362 16.36 -24.57 -16.03
CA LYS A 362 16.09 -23.89 -17.32
C LYS A 362 16.33 -22.38 -17.24
N VAL A 363 15.88 -21.73 -16.16
CA VAL A 363 16.06 -20.29 -15.93
C VAL A 363 17.53 -19.92 -15.87
N ASN A 364 18.37 -20.71 -15.19
CA ASN A 364 19.80 -20.45 -15.13
C ASN A 364 20.45 -20.58 -16.51
N ASP A 365 20.16 -21.67 -17.23
CA ASP A 365 20.71 -21.94 -18.56
C ASP A 365 20.33 -20.82 -19.55
N LEU A 366 19.04 -20.47 -19.61
CA LEU A 366 18.53 -19.41 -20.49
C LEU A 366 19.04 -18.02 -20.08
N TYR A 367 19.25 -17.79 -18.79
CA TYR A 367 19.85 -16.53 -18.33
C TYR A 367 21.29 -16.42 -18.80
N ASP A 368 22.09 -17.48 -18.64
CA ASP A 368 23.47 -17.51 -19.12
C ASP A 368 23.56 -17.34 -20.64
N GLU A 369 22.60 -17.90 -21.39
CA GLU A 369 22.56 -17.83 -22.85
C GLU A 369 22.11 -16.47 -23.40
N HIS A 370 21.00 -15.92 -22.88
CA HIS A 370 20.33 -14.77 -23.50
C HIS A 370 20.46 -13.46 -22.72
N VAL A 371 20.88 -13.49 -21.45
CA VAL A 371 20.74 -12.34 -20.54
C VAL A 371 22.04 -11.95 -19.85
N LYS A 372 22.92 -12.90 -19.56
CA LYS A 372 24.08 -12.82 -18.63
C LYS A 372 24.75 -11.47 -18.50
N HIS A 373 24.87 -10.75 -19.61
CA HIS A 373 25.37 -9.39 -19.66
C HIS A 373 24.24 -8.38 -19.91
N ILE A 374 24.05 -7.47 -18.97
CA ILE A 374 23.21 -6.27 -19.12
C ILE A 374 24.14 -5.09 -18.90
N ASP A 375 24.27 -4.23 -19.90
CA ASP A 375 25.16 -3.07 -19.83
C ASP A 375 24.72 -2.14 -18.67
N GLU A 376 25.70 -1.72 -17.86
CA GLU A 376 25.49 -0.68 -16.88
C GLU A 376 25.62 0.69 -17.55
N ASP A 377 24.52 1.44 -17.56
CA ASP A 377 24.41 2.73 -18.22
C ASP A 377 23.62 3.69 -17.32
N ILE A 378 24.20 3.95 -16.14
CA ILE A 378 23.62 4.81 -15.11
C ILE A 378 23.94 6.26 -15.47
N LEU A 379 23.03 6.85 -16.24
CA LEU A 379 23.17 8.23 -16.73
C LEU A 379 22.60 9.23 -15.72
N HIS A 380 22.97 10.50 -15.92
CA HIS A 380 22.47 11.64 -15.16
C HIS A 380 22.16 12.78 -16.14
N HIS A 381 21.17 13.61 -15.83
CA HIS A 381 20.84 14.79 -16.61
C HIS A 381 20.78 16.03 -15.71
N PRO A 382 21.48 17.14 -16.06
CA PRO A 382 21.59 18.33 -15.20
C PRO A 382 20.26 19.02 -14.86
N CYS A 383 19.20 18.82 -15.65
CA CYS A 383 17.90 19.47 -15.41
C CYS A 383 17.23 19.11 -14.07
N LEU A 384 17.76 18.12 -13.33
CA LEU A 384 17.30 17.77 -11.98
C LEU A 384 18.29 18.15 -10.87
N ASP A 385 19.42 18.79 -11.16
CA ASP A 385 20.47 19.08 -10.17
C ASP A 385 19.95 19.90 -8.98
N GLU A 386 19.16 20.94 -9.24
CA GLU A 386 18.59 21.78 -8.18
C GLU A 386 17.68 20.96 -7.23
N GLU A 387 16.84 20.08 -7.78
CA GLU A 387 15.96 19.22 -6.98
C GLU A 387 16.74 18.13 -6.23
N LEU A 388 17.80 17.59 -6.84
CA LEU A 388 18.63 16.57 -6.21
C LEU A 388 19.48 17.13 -5.07
N ASN A 389 19.87 18.40 -5.17
CA ASN A 389 20.62 19.12 -4.14
C ASN A 389 19.75 19.73 -3.03
N ASN A 390 18.43 19.67 -3.17
CA ASN A 390 17.51 20.21 -2.16
C ASN A 390 17.48 19.35 -0.88
N GLU A 391 18.05 19.88 0.20
CA GLU A 391 18.23 19.15 1.47
C GLU A 391 16.92 18.78 2.18
N SER A 392 15.82 19.46 1.84
CA SER A 392 14.49 19.24 2.42
C SER A 392 13.85 17.93 1.97
N PHE A 393 14.35 17.31 0.89
CA PHE A 393 13.78 16.05 0.40
C PHE A 393 14.24 14.83 1.20
N GLY A 394 13.26 13.98 1.51
CA GLY A 394 13.51 12.66 2.06
C GLY A 394 14.07 11.68 1.02
N ILE A 395 14.71 10.62 1.52
CA ILE A 395 15.29 9.52 0.76
C ILE A 395 14.41 9.00 -0.41
N PRO A 396 13.09 8.73 -0.21
CA PRO A 396 12.24 8.24 -1.29
C PRO A 396 12.07 9.24 -2.44
N ALA A 397 12.04 10.54 -2.15
CA ALA A 397 11.91 11.59 -3.16
C ALA A 397 13.19 11.68 -4.00
N ILE A 398 14.35 11.70 -3.36
CA ILE A 398 15.67 11.71 -4.02
C ILE A 398 15.80 10.50 -4.95
N ARG A 399 15.42 9.30 -4.51
CA ARG A 399 15.41 8.09 -5.35
C ARG A 399 14.60 8.31 -6.63
N HIS A 400 13.37 8.82 -6.50
CA HIS A 400 12.52 9.02 -7.66
C HIS A 400 13.09 10.05 -8.62
N ARG A 401 13.78 11.09 -8.12
CA ARG A 401 14.48 12.10 -8.93
C ARG A 401 15.70 11.50 -9.65
N LYS A 402 16.55 10.73 -8.97
CA LYS A 402 17.68 10.03 -9.62
C LYS A 402 17.23 9.13 -10.77
N GLN A 403 16.15 8.37 -10.58
CA GLN A 403 15.55 7.57 -11.66
C GLN A 403 15.08 8.43 -12.84
N GLN A 404 14.51 9.62 -12.59
CA GLN A 404 14.05 10.53 -13.64
C GLN A 404 15.21 11.19 -14.38
N ALA A 405 16.26 11.61 -13.67
CA ALA A 405 17.47 12.16 -14.27
C ALA A 405 18.13 11.15 -15.22
N SER A 406 18.27 9.90 -14.79
CA SER A 406 18.78 8.83 -15.64
C SER A 406 17.90 8.55 -16.85
N LEU A 407 16.57 8.51 -16.68
CA LEU A 407 15.63 8.36 -17.81
C LEU A 407 15.77 9.48 -18.86
N VAL A 408 15.97 10.73 -18.43
CA VAL A 408 16.19 11.86 -19.34
C VAL A 408 17.57 11.75 -20.01
N GLY A 409 18.61 11.34 -19.27
CA GLY A 409 19.94 11.08 -19.84
C GLY A 409 19.91 9.98 -20.91
N GLN A 410 19.13 8.92 -20.70
CA GLN A 410 18.92 7.86 -21.69
C GLN A 410 18.30 8.40 -22.99
N LEU A 411 17.30 9.29 -22.88
CA LEU A 411 16.72 9.95 -24.06
C LEU A 411 17.76 10.80 -24.81
N GLN A 412 18.63 11.51 -24.08
CA GLN A 412 19.68 12.33 -24.68
C GLN A 412 20.70 11.48 -25.45
N THR A 413 21.21 10.40 -24.86
CA THR A 413 22.19 9.51 -25.50
C THR A 413 21.62 8.82 -26.76
N LEU A 414 20.30 8.62 -26.82
CA LEU A 414 19.62 8.00 -27.96
C LEU A 414 19.20 8.99 -29.06
N ASP A 415 19.54 10.28 -28.93
CA ASP A 415 19.03 11.37 -29.78
C ASP A 415 17.48 11.46 -29.82
N LEU A 416 16.86 11.06 -28.70
CA LEU A 416 15.41 11.13 -28.48
C LEU A 416 15.02 12.31 -27.58
N LEU A 417 15.97 13.18 -27.21
CA LEU A 417 15.75 14.40 -26.44
C LEU A 417 16.05 15.63 -27.32
N ARG A 418 15.11 15.97 -28.20
CA ARG A 418 15.21 17.12 -29.12
C ARG A 418 13.84 17.70 -29.49
N GLU A 419 13.86 18.85 -30.15
CA GLU A 419 12.67 19.49 -30.71
C GLU A 419 12.03 18.68 -31.85
N GLY A 420 10.78 19.01 -32.19
CA GLY A 420 10.03 18.34 -33.26
C GLY A 420 9.48 16.96 -32.88
N LEU A 421 9.64 16.53 -31.62
CA LEU A 421 9.16 15.24 -31.11
C LEU A 421 7.86 15.36 -30.31
N CYS A 422 7.11 14.25 -30.27
CA CYS A 422 5.97 14.09 -29.38
C CYS A 422 6.24 13.01 -28.33
N TYR A 423 6.30 13.39 -27.06
CA TYR A 423 6.51 12.45 -25.95
C TYR A 423 5.18 11.91 -25.43
N VAL A 424 5.05 10.59 -25.45
CA VAL A 424 3.87 9.89 -24.92
C VAL A 424 4.26 9.19 -23.62
N GLU A 425 3.84 9.74 -22.48
CA GLU A 425 4.07 9.11 -21.17
C GLU A 425 2.95 8.11 -20.86
N LEU A 426 3.26 6.83 -20.98
CA LEU A 426 2.33 5.72 -20.72
C LEU A 426 2.35 5.41 -19.22
N GLY A 427 1.18 5.43 -18.56
CA GLY A 427 1.11 5.28 -17.10
C GLY A 427 1.61 6.53 -16.36
N ALA A 428 1.24 7.71 -16.86
CA ALA A 428 1.84 8.98 -16.45
C ALA A 428 1.69 9.33 -14.97
N GLY A 429 0.66 8.87 -14.26
CA GLY A 429 0.44 9.21 -12.86
C GLY A 429 0.32 10.72 -12.67
N LYS A 430 1.31 11.30 -11.96
CA LYS A 430 1.43 12.75 -11.76
C LYS A 430 2.02 13.49 -12.98
N GLY A 431 2.51 12.81 -14.02
CA GLY A 431 3.11 13.42 -15.22
C GLY A 431 4.50 14.01 -14.99
N ASN A 432 5.23 13.49 -14.00
CA ASN A 432 6.52 14.08 -13.62
C ASN A 432 7.63 13.77 -14.63
N LEU A 433 7.57 12.68 -15.40
CA LEU A 433 8.64 12.39 -16.37
C LEU A 433 8.54 13.36 -17.55
N SER A 434 7.34 13.56 -18.11
CA SER A 434 7.09 14.57 -19.16
C SER A 434 7.50 15.98 -18.71
N HIS A 435 7.24 16.34 -17.46
CA HIS A 435 7.70 17.61 -16.88
C HIS A 435 9.22 17.79 -17.01
N TRP A 436 10.00 16.77 -16.63
CA TRP A 436 11.46 16.86 -16.67
C TRP A 436 12.05 16.79 -18.08
N ILE A 437 11.44 16.01 -18.97
CA ILE A 437 11.79 16.02 -20.41
C ILE A 437 11.61 17.44 -20.96
N GLN A 438 10.50 18.11 -20.62
CA GLN A 438 10.25 19.49 -21.03
C GLN A 438 11.25 20.50 -20.42
N GLN A 439 11.69 20.30 -19.17
CA GLN A 439 12.69 21.16 -18.54
C GLN A 439 14.10 20.96 -19.10
N ALA A 440 14.38 19.80 -19.71
CA ALA A 440 15.69 19.48 -20.25
C ALA A 440 16.01 20.18 -21.58
N LEU A 441 15.01 20.72 -22.28
CA LEU A 441 15.17 21.31 -23.60
C LEU A 441 15.20 22.86 -23.56
N PRO A 442 16.13 23.51 -24.29
CA PRO A 442 16.32 24.96 -24.26
C PRO A 442 15.20 25.72 -24.99
N ASP A 443 14.76 25.24 -26.16
CA ASP A 443 13.55 25.72 -26.82
C ASP A 443 12.35 24.88 -26.35
N LYS A 444 11.37 25.58 -25.78
CA LYS A 444 10.21 24.95 -25.15
C LYS A 444 9.02 24.87 -26.11
N THR A 445 9.08 25.43 -27.31
CA THR A 445 7.89 25.72 -28.12
C THR A 445 7.51 24.63 -29.12
N ASP A 446 8.47 23.93 -29.75
CA ASP A 446 8.19 22.87 -30.74
C ASP A 446 8.20 21.46 -30.14
N LEU A 447 7.32 21.21 -29.17
CA LEU A 447 7.18 19.90 -28.50
C LEU A 447 5.72 19.52 -28.29
N GLY A 448 5.42 18.22 -28.39
CA GLY A 448 4.12 17.65 -28.03
C GLY A 448 4.21 16.72 -26.82
N PHE A 449 3.23 16.78 -25.92
CA PHE A 449 3.16 15.87 -24.77
C PHE A 449 1.77 15.22 -24.67
N VAL A 450 1.72 13.89 -24.65
CA VAL A 450 0.50 13.12 -24.42
C VAL A 450 0.69 12.23 -23.20
N LEU A 451 -0.11 12.46 -22.17
CA LEU A 451 -0.02 11.77 -20.89
C LEU A 451 -1.18 10.78 -20.77
N VAL A 452 -0.88 9.49 -20.77
CA VAL A 452 -1.90 8.43 -20.74
C VAL A 452 -1.99 7.84 -19.34
N ASP A 453 -3.17 7.92 -18.72
CA ASP A 453 -3.44 7.26 -17.45
C ASP A 453 -4.93 6.96 -17.29
N TYR A 454 -5.26 5.78 -16.78
CA TYR A 454 -6.64 5.42 -16.46
C TYR A 454 -7.11 6.04 -15.13
N GLY A 455 -6.20 6.21 -14.16
CA GLY A 455 -6.49 6.63 -12.80
C GLY A 455 -6.66 8.14 -12.61
N HIS A 456 -7.35 8.53 -11.54
CA HIS A 456 -7.41 9.94 -11.11
C HIS A 456 -6.34 10.25 -10.07
N VAL A 457 -5.39 11.11 -10.40
CA VAL A 457 -4.28 11.49 -9.51
C VAL A 457 -4.37 12.97 -9.12
N ARG A 458 -4.09 13.31 -7.85
CA ARG A 458 -3.97 14.69 -7.35
C ARG A 458 -2.54 15.22 -7.56
N TYR A 459 -2.37 16.54 -7.56
CA TYR A 459 -1.08 17.23 -7.70
C TYR A 459 -0.34 16.86 -8.99
N LYS A 460 -1.05 16.97 -10.12
CA LYS A 460 -0.47 16.64 -11.42
C LYS A 460 0.46 17.77 -11.91
N ALA A 461 1.63 17.39 -12.41
CA ALA A 461 2.66 18.30 -12.88
C ALA A 461 2.25 19.05 -14.16
N ASP A 462 1.35 18.47 -14.98
CA ASP A 462 0.73 19.11 -16.14
C ASP A 462 0.06 20.45 -15.79
N ASN A 463 -0.46 20.61 -14.57
CA ASN A 463 -1.05 21.88 -14.13
C ASN A 463 -0.03 23.04 -14.03
N ARG A 464 1.27 22.72 -13.99
CA ARG A 464 2.38 23.70 -13.96
C ARG A 464 2.74 24.20 -15.37
N HIS A 465 2.26 23.53 -16.42
CA HIS A 465 2.54 23.85 -17.82
C HIS A 465 1.33 24.52 -18.45
N LYS A 466 1.07 25.78 -18.05
CA LYS A 466 0.06 26.65 -18.69
C LYS A 466 0.77 27.61 -19.62
N TRP A 467 0.76 27.30 -20.91
CA TRP A 467 1.36 28.14 -21.92
C TRP A 467 0.30 28.95 -22.67
N PRO A 468 0.63 30.14 -23.18
CA PRO A 468 -0.16 30.81 -24.23
C PRO A 468 -0.23 29.94 -25.50
N ASP A 469 -0.92 30.40 -26.54
CA ASP A 469 -1.09 29.67 -27.83
C ASP A 469 0.23 29.24 -28.52
N SER A 470 1.39 29.70 -28.03
CA SER A 470 2.72 29.49 -28.59
C SER A 470 3.63 28.49 -27.86
N GLY A 471 3.16 27.80 -26.80
CA GLY A 471 3.98 26.83 -26.05
C GLY A 471 3.61 25.35 -26.27
N PRO A 472 4.36 24.42 -25.65
CA PRO A 472 4.21 22.98 -25.85
C PRO A 472 2.90 22.50 -25.24
N LYS A 473 2.15 21.71 -26.01
CA LYS A 473 0.80 21.25 -25.61
C LYS A 473 0.89 19.98 -24.80
N PHE A 474 0.33 20.02 -23.59
CA PHE A 474 0.15 18.86 -22.72
C PHE A 474 -1.31 18.37 -22.82
N GLU A 475 -1.51 17.24 -23.49
CA GLU A 475 -2.79 16.55 -23.55
C GLU A 475 -2.79 15.37 -22.58
N ARG A 476 -3.85 15.21 -21.78
CA ARG A 476 -3.99 14.05 -20.88
C ARG A 476 -5.17 13.18 -21.27
N LEU A 477 -4.88 11.94 -21.66
CA LEU A 477 -5.87 10.95 -22.06
C LEU A 477 -6.24 10.06 -20.88
N ARG A 478 -7.54 10.03 -20.54
CA ARG A 478 -8.09 9.13 -19.51
C ARG A 478 -8.66 7.87 -20.14
N ILE A 479 -7.79 6.92 -20.42
CA ILE A 479 -8.12 5.71 -21.16
C ILE A 479 -7.27 4.55 -20.69
N ASP A 480 -7.85 3.35 -20.71
CA ASP A 480 -7.12 2.11 -20.51
C ASP A 480 -6.28 1.81 -21.75
N ILE A 481 -4.96 1.61 -21.57
CA ILE A 481 -4.02 1.33 -22.66
C ILE A 481 -4.48 0.14 -23.50
N ALA A 482 -5.20 -0.83 -22.91
CA ALA A 482 -5.79 -1.96 -23.65
C ALA A 482 -6.69 -1.53 -24.84
N ASN A 483 -7.27 -0.33 -24.78
CA ASN A 483 -8.23 0.19 -25.76
C ASN A 483 -7.75 1.46 -26.50
N LEU A 484 -6.49 1.86 -26.32
CA LEU A 484 -5.96 3.10 -26.89
C LEU A 484 -5.36 2.86 -28.28
N ASN A 485 -5.78 3.64 -29.27
CA ASN A 485 -5.12 3.78 -30.56
C ASN A 485 -4.41 5.14 -30.63
N LEU A 486 -3.08 5.16 -30.48
CA LEU A 486 -2.29 6.41 -30.49
C LEU A 486 -2.35 7.12 -31.84
N GLY A 487 -2.36 6.37 -32.95
CA GLY A 487 -2.47 6.92 -34.30
C GLY A 487 -3.80 7.65 -34.58
N LYS A 488 -4.83 7.47 -33.73
CA LYS A 488 -6.11 8.19 -33.81
C LYS A 488 -6.24 9.33 -32.80
N VAL A 489 -5.20 9.60 -32.00
CA VAL A 489 -5.15 10.79 -31.12
C VAL A 489 -4.90 12.01 -31.99
N GLU A 490 -5.75 13.03 -31.89
CA GLU A 490 -5.70 14.21 -32.76
C GLU A 490 -4.33 14.90 -32.71
N SER A 491 -3.81 15.15 -31.50
CA SER A 491 -2.51 15.81 -31.31
C SER A 491 -1.30 15.05 -31.87
N ILE A 492 -1.42 13.72 -32.05
CA ILE A 492 -0.41 12.86 -32.64
C ILE A 492 -0.60 12.80 -34.16
N SER A 493 -1.83 12.56 -34.61
CA SER A 493 -2.18 12.37 -36.02
C SER A 493 -2.13 13.64 -36.86
N SER A 494 -2.46 14.81 -36.28
CA SER A 494 -2.52 16.08 -37.00
C SER A 494 -1.15 16.74 -37.21
N ASN A 495 -0.21 16.50 -36.28
CA ASN A 495 1.05 17.25 -36.22
C ASN A 495 2.24 16.51 -36.84
N GLN A 496 2.07 15.24 -37.21
CA GLN A 496 3.08 14.36 -37.84
C GLN A 496 4.44 14.25 -37.11
N ARG A 497 4.56 14.76 -35.87
CA ARG A 497 5.78 14.65 -35.06
C ARG A 497 6.08 13.18 -34.76
N PRO A 498 7.32 12.71 -34.93
CA PRO A 498 7.71 11.38 -34.49
C PRO A 498 7.49 11.22 -32.98
N VAL A 499 6.96 10.06 -32.60
CA VAL A 499 6.54 9.76 -31.23
C VAL A 499 7.67 9.07 -30.47
N VAL A 500 7.95 9.56 -29.27
CA VAL A 500 8.81 8.87 -28.29
C VAL A 500 7.94 8.39 -27.14
N ALA A 501 7.87 7.07 -26.96
CA ALA A 501 7.12 6.48 -25.86
C ALA A 501 7.99 6.41 -24.62
N VAL A 502 7.54 7.01 -23.52
CA VAL A 502 8.26 7.03 -22.25
C VAL A 502 7.42 6.44 -21.13
N GLY A 503 8.07 5.86 -20.13
CA GLY A 503 7.37 5.26 -19.01
C GLY A 503 8.27 4.97 -17.83
N LYS A 504 7.72 5.10 -16.61
CA LYS A 504 8.43 4.78 -15.38
C LYS A 504 7.62 3.80 -14.55
N HIS A 505 8.13 2.57 -14.40
CA HIS A 505 7.58 1.51 -13.56
C HIS A 505 6.16 1.09 -13.94
N LEU A 506 5.90 0.99 -15.25
CA LEU A 506 4.69 0.31 -15.71
C LEU A 506 4.74 -1.13 -15.18
N CYS A 507 3.67 -1.54 -14.51
CA CYS A 507 3.65 -2.80 -13.78
C CYS A 507 3.00 -3.92 -14.60
N GLY A 508 3.68 -5.06 -14.66
CA GLY A 508 3.12 -6.29 -15.23
C GLY A 508 2.57 -6.11 -16.64
N ALA A 509 1.30 -6.48 -16.83
CA ALA A 509 0.60 -6.41 -18.12
C ALA A 509 0.57 -5.00 -18.74
N ALA A 510 0.64 -3.93 -17.93
CA ALA A 510 0.60 -2.57 -18.46
C ALA A 510 1.80 -2.25 -19.36
N THR A 511 2.99 -2.78 -19.05
CA THR A 511 4.18 -2.64 -19.89
C THR A 511 3.96 -3.31 -21.24
N ASP A 512 3.45 -4.54 -21.24
CA ASP A 512 3.27 -5.29 -22.47
C ASP A 512 2.15 -4.69 -23.35
N LEU A 513 1.06 -4.19 -22.74
CA LEU A 513 0.02 -3.42 -23.43
C LEU A 513 0.57 -2.10 -24.00
N ALA A 514 1.46 -1.43 -23.29
CA ALA A 514 2.13 -0.21 -23.75
C ALA A 514 3.01 -0.48 -24.97
N LEU A 515 3.83 -1.54 -24.95
CA LEU A 515 4.66 -1.94 -26.09
C LEU A 515 3.81 -2.29 -27.32
N ARG A 516 2.68 -3.00 -27.14
CA ARG A 516 1.73 -3.27 -28.24
C ARG A 516 1.08 -2.00 -28.75
N CYS A 517 0.66 -1.10 -27.85
CA CYS A 517 0.05 0.17 -28.21
C CYS A 517 0.95 0.95 -29.17
N VAL A 518 2.23 1.11 -28.82
CA VAL A 518 3.15 1.90 -29.65
C VAL A 518 3.53 1.19 -30.96
N THR A 519 3.68 -0.13 -30.95
CA THR A 519 4.09 -0.89 -32.15
C THR A 519 2.94 -1.21 -33.11
N LYS A 520 1.71 -1.42 -32.61
CA LYS A 520 0.54 -1.73 -33.46
C LYS A 520 -0.13 -0.48 -34.03
N THR A 521 -0.08 0.65 -33.31
CA THR A 521 -0.89 1.83 -33.61
C THR A 521 -0.09 3.00 -34.21
N LEU A 522 1.23 2.85 -34.35
CA LEU A 522 2.13 3.80 -35.02
C LEU A 522 2.96 3.07 -36.08
N ARG A 523 3.52 3.81 -37.05
CA ARG A 523 4.45 3.24 -38.04
C ARG A 523 5.85 3.09 -37.44
N VAL A 524 6.43 1.90 -37.56
CA VAL A 524 7.87 1.70 -37.35
C VAL A 524 8.54 1.82 -38.72
N GLY A 525 9.58 2.64 -38.85
CA GLY A 525 10.25 2.88 -40.14
C GLY A 525 10.88 1.60 -40.70
N HIS A 526 10.62 1.29 -41.97
CA HIS A 526 11.38 0.31 -42.76
C HIS A 526 12.15 1.04 -43.85
N SER A 527 13.46 0.76 -43.97
CA SER A 527 14.17 0.89 -45.24
C SER A 527 13.59 -0.16 -46.21
N GLU A 528 13.42 0.20 -47.48
CA GLU A 528 12.66 -0.58 -48.47
C GLU A 528 13.28 -1.95 -48.86
N ASP A 529 14.39 -2.37 -48.28
CA ASP A 529 15.06 -3.62 -48.65
C ASP A 529 15.34 -4.51 -47.44
N SER A 530 14.45 -5.49 -47.18
CA SER A 530 14.78 -6.92 -47.06
C SER A 530 13.85 -7.74 -46.12
N VAL A 531 13.54 -8.95 -46.62
CA VAL A 531 13.01 -10.16 -45.96
C VAL A 531 11.49 -10.30 -45.78
N LYS A 532 10.96 -11.33 -46.47
CA LYS A 532 9.58 -11.83 -46.43
C LYS A 532 9.21 -12.28 -45.01
N GLN A 533 8.13 -11.72 -44.46
CA GLN A 533 7.47 -12.26 -43.25
C GLN A 533 6.82 -13.63 -43.54
N PRO A 534 6.81 -14.57 -42.59
CA PRO A 534 6.06 -15.82 -42.73
C PRO A 534 4.55 -15.58 -42.58
N GLU A 535 3.77 -16.26 -43.41
CA GLU A 535 2.32 -16.12 -43.53
C GLU A 535 1.59 -16.67 -42.28
N HIS A 536 1.26 -15.81 -41.32
CA HIS A 536 0.17 -16.07 -40.38
C HIS A 536 -0.95 -15.04 -40.53
N LYS A 537 -2.04 -15.52 -41.16
CA LYS A 537 -3.39 -14.93 -41.24
C LYS A 537 -3.45 -13.40 -41.20
N LYS A 538 -3.25 -12.78 -42.38
CA LYS A 538 -3.80 -11.45 -42.68
C LYS A 538 -5.32 -11.50 -42.47
N LEU A 539 -5.79 -10.97 -41.33
CA LEU A 539 -7.15 -10.44 -41.27
C LEU A 539 -7.19 -9.27 -42.25
N LYS A 540 -7.96 -9.42 -43.33
CA LYS A 540 -8.32 -8.29 -44.19
C LYS A 540 -9.20 -7.36 -43.36
N THR A 541 -8.65 -6.26 -42.86
CA THR A 541 -9.42 -5.12 -42.34
C THR A 541 -8.99 -3.86 -43.08
N GLU A 542 -9.97 -3.19 -43.65
CA GLU A 542 -9.92 -1.87 -44.27
C GLU A 542 -9.49 -0.83 -43.23
N ASP A 543 -8.19 -0.51 -43.10
CA ASP A 543 -7.76 0.58 -42.20
C ASP A 543 -6.34 1.10 -42.53
N ASN A 544 -6.00 1.28 -43.81
CA ASN A 544 -4.71 1.90 -44.21
C ASN A 544 -4.54 3.37 -43.73
N ALA A 545 -5.58 3.96 -43.12
CA ALA A 545 -5.55 5.28 -42.48
C ALA A 545 -5.09 5.25 -41.00
N SER A 546 -4.96 4.08 -40.37
CA SER A 546 -4.75 3.95 -38.91
C SER A 546 -3.30 4.11 -38.44
N GLN A 547 -2.38 4.51 -39.32
CA GLN A 547 -0.96 4.61 -39.04
C GLN A 547 -0.39 5.89 -39.70
N SER A 548 -0.77 7.09 -39.27
CA SER A 548 -0.23 8.33 -39.84
C SER A 548 1.06 8.82 -39.16
N ALA A 549 1.26 8.49 -37.88
CA ALA A 549 2.39 8.94 -37.08
C ALA A 549 3.49 7.87 -36.95
N GLN A 550 4.75 8.31 -36.96
CA GLN A 550 5.93 7.47 -36.87
C GLN A 550 6.39 7.30 -35.41
N LEU A 551 6.81 6.11 -35.03
CA LEU A 551 7.51 5.84 -33.76
C LEU A 551 9.00 6.12 -33.94
N ALA A 552 9.56 7.03 -33.14
CA ALA A 552 11.00 7.32 -33.10
C ALA A 552 11.74 6.45 -32.07
N GLY A 553 11.12 6.16 -30.93
CA GLY A 553 11.75 5.34 -29.89
C GLY A 553 10.89 5.05 -28.68
N VAL A 554 11.42 4.20 -27.80
CA VAL A 554 10.80 3.71 -26.57
C VAL A 554 11.83 3.72 -25.44
N THR A 555 11.49 4.37 -24.33
CA THR A 555 12.32 4.42 -23.11
C THR A 555 11.45 4.15 -21.89
N ILE A 556 11.42 2.90 -21.42
CA ILE A 556 10.52 2.45 -20.34
C ILE A 556 11.30 1.76 -19.22
N ALA A 557 11.30 2.35 -18.02
CA ALA A 557 11.82 1.69 -16.81
C ALA A 557 10.86 0.61 -16.32
N LEU A 558 11.40 -0.57 -16.00
CA LEU A 558 10.63 -1.76 -15.68
C LEU A 558 10.36 -1.87 -14.17
N CYS A 559 9.10 -2.13 -13.82
CA CYS A 559 8.68 -2.31 -12.43
C CYS A 559 9.21 -3.62 -11.83
N CYS A 560 9.38 -3.66 -10.51
CA CYS A 560 9.85 -4.83 -9.77
C CYS A 560 8.83 -5.97 -9.59
N HIS A 561 7.57 -5.82 -9.99
CA HIS A 561 6.54 -6.81 -9.63
C HIS A 561 6.20 -7.82 -10.74
N HIS A 562 6.58 -7.58 -12.00
CA HIS A 562 6.36 -8.46 -13.18
C HIS A 562 5.03 -9.24 -13.16
N ARG A 563 3.94 -8.61 -12.72
CA ARG A 563 2.59 -9.19 -12.62
C ARG A 563 1.89 -9.19 -13.98
N CYS A 564 2.52 -9.81 -14.97
CA CYS A 564 1.95 -10.00 -16.29
C CYS A 564 1.27 -11.37 -16.38
N THR A 565 0.33 -11.47 -17.31
CA THR A 565 -0.31 -12.72 -17.71
C THR A 565 0.22 -13.15 -19.05
N TRP A 566 0.11 -14.44 -19.38
CA TRP A 566 0.52 -14.92 -20.70
C TRP A 566 -0.21 -14.16 -21.80
N ASP A 567 -1.53 -13.99 -21.70
CA ASP A 567 -2.37 -13.25 -22.66
C ASP A 567 -1.87 -11.83 -22.95
N SER A 568 -1.37 -11.13 -21.93
CA SER A 568 -0.84 -9.77 -22.06
C SER A 568 0.60 -9.70 -22.52
N TYR A 569 1.39 -10.76 -22.32
CA TYR A 569 2.83 -10.73 -22.52
C TYR A 569 3.19 -10.67 -24.02
N VAL A 570 4.17 -9.84 -24.38
CA VAL A 570 4.57 -9.65 -25.79
C VAL A 570 5.66 -10.62 -26.25
N GLY A 571 6.53 -11.07 -25.34
CA GLY A 571 7.68 -11.92 -25.67
C GLY A 571 7.36 -13.41 -25.79
N LYS A 572 6.14 -13.78 -26.19
CA LYS A 572 5.68 -15.18 -26.23
C LYS A 572 6.53 -16.03 -27.16
N GLU A 573 6.74 -15.54 -28.39
CA GLU A 573 7.50 -16.24 -29.43
C GLU A 573 8.93 -16.55 -28.96
N PHE A 574 9.56 -15.59 -28.29
CA PHE A 574 10.89 -15.78 -27.70
C PHE A 574 10.88 -16.90 -26.64
N LEU A 575 9.98 -16.82 -25.64
CA LEU A 575 9.95 -17.83 -24.58
C LEU A 575 9.58 -19.22 -25.11
N GLN A 576 8.65 -19.30 -26.07
CA GLN A 576 8.30 -20.56 -26.74
C GLN A 576 9.49 -21.11 -27.54
N GLY A 577 10.25 -20.24 -28.22
CA GLY A 577 11.50 -20.61 -28.91
C GLY A 577 12.56 -21.15 -27.95
N CYS A 578 12.59 -20.66 -26.71
CA CYS A 578 13.42 -21.19 -25.62
C CYS A 578 12.84 -22.45 -24.95
N GLY A 579 11.73 -23.00 -25.44
CA GLY A 579 11.08 -24.19 -24.87
C GLY A 579 10.32 -23.95 -23.57
N LEU A 580 9.96 -22.71 -23.25
CA LEU A 580 9.12 -22.37 -22.09
C LEU A 580 7.64 -22.33 -22.48
N THR A 581 6.82 -23.02 -21.69
CA THR A 581 5.38 -23.12 -21.89
C THR A 581 4.61 -21.98 -21.18
N PRO A 582 3.32 -21.77 -21.48
CA PRO A 582 2.48 -20.86 -20.69
C PRO A 582 2.46 -21.21 -19.19
N ARG A 583 2.53 -22.51 -18.85
CA ARG A 583 2.62 -23.00 -17.47
C ARG A 583 3.94 -22.59 -16.81
N ASP A 584 5.07 -22.73 -17.52
CA ASP A 584 6.38 -22.26 -17.05
C ASP A 584 6.38 -20.74 -16.81
N PHE A 585 5.73 -19.98 -17.69
CA PHE A 585 5.61 -18.53 -17.54
C PHE A 585 4.84 -18.11 -16.27
N VAL A 586 3.79 -18.84 -15.91
CA VAL A 586 3.06 -18.61 -14.66
C VAL A 586 3.98 -18.78 -13.45
N LEU A 587 4.85 -19.80 -13.46
CA LEU A 587 5.87 -20.00 -12.44
C LEU A 587 6.95 -18.90 -12.47
N LEU A 588 7.47 -18.53 -13.65
CA LEU A 588 8.43 -17.42 -13.80
C LEU A 588 7.91 -16.13 -13.15
N CYS A 589 6.64 -15.79 -13.39
CA CYS A 589 6.01 -14.62 -12.78
C CYS A 589 5.92 -14.74 -11.24
N LYS A 590 5.63 -15.93 -10.70
CA LYS A 590 5.57 -16.16 -9.24
C LYS A 590 6.95 -16.07 -8.60
N LEU A 591 7.96 -16.69 -9.22
CA LEU A 591 9.34 -16.69 -8.76
C LEU A 591 9.97 -15.30 -8.83
N SER A 592 9.57 -14.48 -9.82
CA SER A 592 10.01 -13.09 -9.92
C SER A 592 9.77 -12.29 -8.62
N GLY A 593 8.71 -12.63 -7.87
CA GLY A 593 8.36 -12.01 -6.59
C GLY A 593 9.33 -12.29 -5.44
N TRP A 594 10.21 -13.29 -5.55
CA TRP A 594 11.21 -13.59 -4.52
C TRP A 594 12.18 -12.43 -4.30
N THR A 595 12.51 -11.69 -5.35
CA THR A 595 13.36 -10.49 -5.26
C THR A 595 12.85 -9.41 -4.30
N ALA A 596 11.53 -9.15 -4.28
CA ALA A 596 10.96 -8.10 -3.43
C ALA A 596 10.73 -8.58 -1.99
N ALA A 597 10.61 -9.89 -1.78
CA ALA A 597 10.33 -10.49 -0.48
C ALA A 597 11.58 -10.60 0.43
N THR A 598 12.78 -10.56 -0.16
CA THR A 598 14.06 -10.69 0.58
C THR A 598 14.95 -9.45 0.50
N TRP A 599 14.56 -8.44 -0.29
CA TRP A 599 15.35 -7.20 -0.43
C TRP A 599 15.39 -6.41 0.88
N THR A 600 16.59 -6.15 1.39
CA THR A 600 16.83 -5.57 2.71
C THR A 600 16.95 -4.04 2.75
N GLY A 601 16.89 -3.35 1.61
CA GLY A 601 16.79 -1.88 1.56
C GLY A 601 18.02 -1.10 2.05
N TRP A 602 17.86 0.22 2.21
CA TRP A 602 18.84 1.29 1.92
C TRP A 602 20.02 1.51 2.90
N LYS A 603 21.11 2.03 2.31
CA LYS A 603 22.21 2.78 2.94
C LYS A 603 21.75 4.15 3.48
N THR A 604 22.43 4.70 4.49
CA THR A 604 22.07 5.97 5.17
C THR A 604 22.24 7.20 4.26
N LYS A 605 21.66 8.35 4.66
CA LYS A 605 21.78 9.64 3.93
C LYS A 605 23.26 10.09 3.78
N GLU A 606 24.13 9.64 4.69
CA GLU A 606 25.58 9.90 4.69
C GLU A 606 26.33 9.06 3.66
N GLU A 607 26.01 7.77 3.55
CA GLU A 607 26.64 6.85 2.62
C GLU A 607 26.40 7.24 1.15
N MET A 608 25.19 7.71 0.84
CA MET A 608 24.87 8.21 -0.51
C MET A 608 25.54 9.54 -0.87
N ARG A 609 25.80 10.41 0.12
CA ARG A 609 26.54 11.66 -0.11
C ARG A 609 28.00 11.40 -0.44
N ARG A 610 28.59 10.38 0.19
CA ARG A 610 29.97 9.96 -0.06
C ARG A 610 30.15 9.47 -1.50
N GLU A 611 29.22 8.64 -1.98
CA GLU A 611 29.24 8.10 -3.35
C GLU A 611 28.94 9.18 -4.41
N SER A 612 27.98 10.10 -4.17
CA SER A 612 27.75 11.24 -5.08
C SER A 612 28.97 12.16 -5.21
N LYS A 613 29.72 12.38 -4.12
CA LYS A 613 30.98 13.15 -4.15
C LYS A 613 32.10 12.40 -4.87
N GLU A 614 32.22 11.08 -4.64
CA GLU A 614 33.19 10.22 -5.33
C GLU A 614 32.94 10.17 -6.84
N GLN A 615 31.67 10.18 -7.27
CA GLN A 615 31.31 10.11 -8.70
C GLN A 615 31.51 11.44 -9.44
N VAL A 616 31.25 12.58 -8.77
CA VAL A 616 31.62 13.91 -9.29
C VAL A 616 33.13 14.03 -9.41
N ASN A 617 33.89 13.61 -8.38
CA ASN A 617 35.35 13.62 -8.43
C ASN A 617 35.90 12.71 -9.54
N HIS A 618 35.29 11.54 -9.76
CA HIS A 618 35.72 10.61 -10.81
C HIS A 618 35.42 11.14 -12.23
N ASN A 619 34.32 11.88 -12.41
CA ASN A 619 34.01 12.55 -13.68
C ASN A 619 34.97 13.72 -13.95
N ILE A 620 35.30 14.51 -12.92
CA ILE A 620 36.32 15.58 -13.00
C ILE A 620 37.69 14.97 -13.34
N GLU A 621 38.09 13.88 -12.69
CA GLU A 621 39.34 13.17 -13.00
C GLU A 621 39.37 12.61 -14.44
N LYS A 622 38.22 12.15 -14.96
CA LYS A 622 38.11 11.70 -16.36
C LYS A 622 38.24 12.85 -17.36
N GLU A 623 37.59 13.98 -17.11
CA GLU A 623 37.70 15.18 -17.95
C GLU A 623 39.12 15.75 -17.93
N MET A 624 39.74 15.85 -16.75
CA MET A 624 41.14 16.27 -16.60
C MET A 624 42.13 15.32 -17.30
N ASN A 625 41.86 14.01 -17.31
CA ASN A 625 42.66 13.01 -18.03
C ASN A 625 42.42 13.00 -19.55
N GLN A 626 41.29 13.54 -20.02
CA GLN A 626 41.00 13.74 -21.44
C GLN A 626 41.69 15.00 -21.96
N GLU A 627 41.66 16.10 -21.20
CA GLU A 627 42.38 17.34 -21.53
C GLU A 627 43.91 17.16 -21.52
N THR A 628 44.47 16.33 -20.63
CA THR A 628 45.91 16.00 -20.66
C THR A 628 46.31 15.13 -21.84
N LYS A 629 45.39 14.32 -22.40
CA LYS A 629 45.65 13.53 -23.61
C LYS A 629 45.54 14.35 -24.90
N GLU A 630 44.70 15.38 -24.92
CA GLU A 630 44.63 16.32 -26.05
C GLU A 630 45.74 17.39 -25.99
N GLY A 631 46.22 17.75 -24.79
CA GLY A 631 47.35 18.66 -24.56
C GLY A 631 48.75 18.07 -24.84
N MET A 632 48.89 16.75 -24.95
CA MET A 632 50.18 16.08 -25.26
C MET A 632 50.50 16.00 -26.78
N LYS A 633 49.81 16.78 -27.62
CA LYS A 633 50.04 16.84 -29.08
C LYS A 633 50.56 18.16 -29.64
N SER A 634 50.98 19.11 -28.79
CA SER A 634 51.71 20.29 -29.27
C SER A 634 52.82 20.70 -28.31
N GLU A 635 54.05 20.31 -28.64
CA GLU A 635 55.25 20.94 -28.10
C GLU A 635 55.35 22.39 -28.60
N THR A 636 55.66 23.35 -27.71
CA THR A 636 56.96 24.07 -27.68
C THR A 636 56.98 25.13 -26.58
N MET A 637 58.03 25.08 -25.76
CA MET A 637 58.77 26.17 -25.09
C MET A 637 57.98 27.28 -24.36
N GLU A 638 58.04 27.31 -23.02
CA GLU A 638 58.88 28.24 -22.24
C GLU A 638 58.62 28.08 -20.73
N GLU A 639 59.71 28.12 -19.96
CA GLU A 639 59.74 28.10 -18.50
C GLU A 639 59.08 29.37 -17.94
N THR A 640 58.17 29.23 -16.97
CA THR A 640 58.10 29.97 -15.69
C THR A 640 56.77 29.68 -14.98
N ASN A 641 56.76 29.93 -13.66
CA ASN A 641 55.65 29.79 -12.71
C ASN A 641 55.36 28.38 -12.15
N SER A 642 56.29 27.89 -11.34
CA SER A 642 56.02 26.89 -10.30
C SER A 642 55.37 27.46 -9.02
N GLU A 643 55.04 28.75 -8.96
CA GLU A 643 54.49 29.39 -7.74
C GLU A 643 52.96 29.57 -7.75
N THR A 644 52.27 29.45 -8.88
CA THR A 644 50.80 29.68 -8.95
C THR A 644 49.95 28.44 -8.67
N LYS A 645 50.52 27.23 -8.72
CA LYS A 645 49.77 25.98 -8.53
C LYS A 645 49.63 25.58 -7.06
N GLU A 646 50.60 25.93 -6.21
CA GLU A 646 50.53 25.70 -4.76
C GLU A 646 49.66 26.75 -4.05
N GLU A 647 49.54 27.96 -4.60
CA GLU A 647 48.74 29.05 -4.03
C GLU A 647 47.23 28.82 -4.23
N MET A 648 46.78 28.34 -5.41
CA MET A 648 45.37 27.96 -5.63
C MET A 648 44.92 26.77 -4.77
N ILE A 649 45.81 25.81 -4.50
CA ILE A 649 45.50 24.65 -3.65
C ILE A 649 45.36 25.07 -2.18
N ARG A 650 46.07 26.13 -1.77
CA ARG A 650 46.02 26.69 -0.41
C ARG A 650 44.75 27.53 -0.19
N GLU A 651 44.37 28.38 -1.15
CA GLU A 651 43.15 29.20 -1.07
C GLU A 651 41.87 28.35 -1.10
N THR A 652 41.85 27.26 -1.89
CA THR A 652 40.70 26.35 -1.96
C THR A 652 40.53 25.52 -0.67
N LYS A 653 41.63 25.25 0.05
CA LYS A 653 41.59 24.55 1.35
C LYS A 653 41.20 25.47 2.51
N GLU A 654 41.52 26.76 2.44
CA GLU A 654 41.12 27.74 3.47
C GLU A 654 39.63 28.11 3.40
N PHE A 655 39.02 28.15 2.20
CA PHE A 655 37.60 28.46 2.05
C PHE A 655 36.66 27.41 2.70
N PHE A 656 37.10 26.15 2.81
CA PHE A 656 36.31 25.07 3.42
C PHE A 656 36.55 24.87 4.93
N ASN A 657 37.54 25.54 5.53
CA ASN A 657 37.91 25.36 6.95
C ASN A 657 37.32 26.42 7.91
N MET A 658 36.41 27.29 7.46
CA MET A 658 35.87 28.39 8.30
C MET A 658 34.49 28.14 8.95
N ASN A 659 34.00 26.91 9.07
CA ASN A 659 32.72 26.65 9.78
C ASN A 659 32.75 25.56 10.86
N GLU A 660 33.93 25.26 11.40
CA GLU A 660 34.07 24.49 12.65
C GLU A 660 34.85 25.31 13.68
N ASN A 661 34.15 26.11 14.49
CA ASN A 661 34.53 26.45 15.87
C ASN A 661 33.53 27.43 16.49
N GLN A 662 32.47 26.93 17.12
CA GLN A 662 32.05 27.43 18.43
C GLN A 662 31.62 26.25 19.30
N GLY A 663 32.29 26.13 20.43
CA GLY A 663 32.34 24.93 21.25
C GLY A 663 31.06 24.60 22.00
N ASP A 664 30.94 23.31 22.26
CA ASP A 664 30.21 22.74 23.38
C ASP A 664 30.94 23.06 24.70
N PRO A 665 30.21 23.27 25.81
CA PRO A 665 30.62 22.59 27.02
C PRO A 665 29.46 21.78 27.64
N SER A 666 29.51 20.48 27.34
CA SER A 666 30.12 19.49 28.23
C SER A 666 29.15 18.63 29.04
N THR A 667 29.20 17.33 28.70
CA THR A 667 29.54 16.19 29.59
C THR A 667 28.51 15.78 30.66
N ALA A 668 28.30 14.50 30.98
CA ALA A 668 29.10 13.30 30.79
C ALA A 668 28.14 12.09 30.79
N ALA A 669 28.27 11.16 29.84
CA ALA A 669 29.06 9.93 29.92
C ALA A 669 28.36 8.78 30.70
N GLY A 670 28.23 7.57 30.15
CA GLY A 670 28.74 7.15 28.86
C GLY A 670 28.64 5.66 28.54
N LYS A 671 29.50 5.29 27.57
CA LYS A 671 30.06 3.97 27.17
C LYS A 671 29.07 2.81 27.03
N VAL A 672 28.72 2.41 25.80
CA VAL A 672 29.50 1.58 24.85
C VAL A 672 29.85 0.21 25.44
N THR A 673 29.25 -0.86 24.92
CA THR A 673 29.92 -1.91 24.12
C THR A 673 28.94 -2.97 23.58
N GLU A 674 29.13 -3.27 22.29
CA GLU A 674 29.11 -4.60 21.62
C GLU A 674 27.92 -5.57 21.84
N LYS A 675 27.14 -5.76 20.77
CA LYS A 675 26.32 -6.96 20.57
C LYS A 675 27.14 -8.02 19.82
N SER A 676 27.48 -9.09 20.55
CA SER A 676 27.81 -10.39 19.98
C SER A 676 26.54 -11.24 19.80
N SER A 677 26.62 -12.06 18.76
CA SER A 677 25.71 -13.12 18.35
C SER A 677 25.36 -14.14 19.45
N SER A 678 24.11 -14.60 19.47
CA SER A 678 23.79 -16.04 19.57
C SER A 678 22.28 -16.26 19.45
N GLU A 679 21.89 -16.93 18.38
CA GLU A 679 20.66 -17.73 18.31
C GLU A 679 20.93 -19.09 18.97
N SER A 680 20.05 -19.52 19.86
CA SER A 680 19.70 -20.93 20.08
C SER A 680 18.29 -20.95 20.70
N GLN A 681 17.33 -21.48 19.95
CA GLN A 681 16.77 -22.83 20.11
C GLN A 681 15.78 -22.95 21.28
N LEU A 682 14.86 -23.90 21.10
CA LEU A 682 13.76 -24.36 21.96
C LEU A 682 12.40 -23.99 21.33
N GLU A 683 11.50 -24.91 21.00
CA GLU A 683 11.52 -26.37 21.17
C GLU A 683 10.25 -26.96 20.52
N ASN A 684 10.32 -28.24 20.15
CA ASN A 684 9.35 -29.33 20.43
C ASN A 684 7.84 -29.12 20.16
N GLU A 685 7.01 -30.09 19.79
CA GLU A 685 7.06 -31.54 19.52
C GLU A 685 5.56 -31.95 19.52
N LYS A 686 5.26 -33.13 18.96
CA LYS A 686 4.17 -34.06 19.32
C LYS A 686 2.90 -34.21 18.43
N THR A 687 2.94 -35.37 17.74
CA THR A 687 2.02 -36.53 17.79
C THR A 687 0.65 -36.52 17.09
N ASP A 688 0.59 -37.41 16.09
CA ASP A 688 -0.40 -38.46 15.81
C ASP A 688 -1.74 -38.47 16.55
N VAL A 689 -2.83 -38.51 15.75
CA VAL A 689 -3.94 -39.47 15.93
C VAL A 689 -4.49 -39.89 14.56
N GLN A 690 -4.42 -41.20 14.27
CA GLN A 690 -5.12 -41.89 13.18
C GLN A 690 -6.63 -42.03 13.46
N GLN A 691 -7.48 -42.04 12.42
CA GLN A 691 -8.46 -43.13 12.17
C GLN A 691 -9.21 -43.05 10.82
N SER A 692 -9.20 -44.19 10.11
CA SER A 692 -10.11 -44.79 9.09
C SER A 692 -10.88 -43.91 8.09
N ALA A 693 -10.69 -44.02 6.76
CA ALA A 693 -10.95 -45.12 5.80
C ALA A 693 -12.44 -45.32 5.44
N ASP A 694 -12.83 -44.94 4.21
CA ASP A 694 -13.52 -45.86 3.30
C ASP A 694 -13.48 -45.47 1.80
N SER A 695 -13.29 -46.52 1.01
CA SER A 695 -13.17 -46.80 -0.44
C SER A 695 -14.28 -46.24 -1.39
N ASN A 696 -14.27 -46.18 -2.75
CA ASN A 696 -13.51 -46.76 -3.88
C ASN A 696 -13.91 -46.05 -5.22
N GLY A 697 -13.02 -45.93 -6.22
CA GLY A 697 -13.36 -45.69 -7.66
C GLY A 697 -12.24 -45.02 -8.49
N PRO A 698 -11.95 -45.44 -9.75
CA PRO A 698 -10.58 -45.74 -10.20
C PRO A 698 -9.77 -44.61 -10.86
N GLN A 699 -8.45 -44.83 -10.75
CA GLN A 699 -7.30 -44.00 -11.12
C GLN A 699 -6.97 -43.99 -12.63
N GLU A 700 -6.57 -42.83 -13.14
CA GLU A 700 -5.47 -42.68 -14.09
C GLU A 700 -4.43 -41.76 -13.43
N HIS A 701 -3.37 -42.32 -12.84
CA HIS A 701 -2.31 -41.53 -12.21
C HIS A 701 -1.16 -41.28 -13.18
N ALA A 702 -0.99 -40.02 -13.56
CA ALA A 702 0.34 -39.47 -13.73
C ALA A 702 0.94 -39.18 -12.34
N ASP A 703 2.18 -39.59 -12.14
CA ASP A 703 2.95 -39.48 -10.91
C ASP A 703 3.13 -38.02 -10.48
N THR A 704 2.27 -37.53 -9.59
CA THR A 704 2.42 -36.20 -8.97
C THR A 704 2.99 -36.40 -7.57
N GLY A 705 4.30 -36.18 -7.42
CA GLY A 705 4.98 -36.16 -6.13
C GLY A 705 4.37 -35.15 -5.13
N PRO A 706 4.90 -35.08 -3.89
CA PRO A 706 4.31 -34.27 -2.83
C PRO A 706 4.19 -32.79 -3.22
N LEU A 707 3.06 -32.18 -2.83
CA LEU A 707 2.74 -30.78 -3.04
C LEU A 707 3.77 -29.86 -2.35
N PHE A 708 4.16 -28.76 -3.01
CA PHE A 708 5.24 -27.86 -2.56
C PHE A 708 5.02 -27.25 -1.16
N SER A 709 5.97 -27.48 -0.25
CA SER A 709 6.23 -26.64 0.93
C SER A 709 7.50 -25.79 0.73
N ARG A 710 7.50 -24.55 1.27
CA ARG A 710 8.64 -23.61 1.17
C ARG A 710 9.94 -24.13 1.79
N SER A 711 9.86 -25.18 2.62
CA SER A 711 10.99 -25.91 3.22
C SER A 711 11.72 -26.83 2.23
N ASP A 712 11.05 -27.26 1.17
CA ASP A 712 11.46 -28.47 0.42
C ASP A 712 12.59 -28.19 -0.58
N LEU A 713 12.75 -26.94 -1.00
CA LEU A 713 13.83 -26.52 -1.91
C LEU A 713 15.15 -26.22 -1.21
N GLN A 714 15.16 -26.07 0.13
CA GLN A 714 16.35 -25.73 0.93
C GLN A 714 17.15 -24.50 0.44
N LEU A 715 16.53 -23.58 -0.32
CA LEU A 715 17.18 -22.37 -0.82
C LEU A 715 17.25 -21.28 0.26
N SER A 716 18.43 -20.69 0.43
CA SER A 716 18.65 -19.49 1.25
C SER A 716 17.91 -18.27 0.70
N PRO A 717 17.66 -17.22 1.51
CA PRO A 717 17.06 -15.97 1.03
C PRO A 717 17.79 -15.36 -0.16
N SER A 718 19.13 -15.36 -0.15
CA SER A 718 19.96 -14.82 -1.24
C SER A 718 19.78 -15.60 -2.55
N GLN A 719 19.76 -16.94 -2.49
CA GLN A 719 19.53 -17.78 -3.67
C GLN A 719 18.13 -17.56 -4.27
N ARG A 720 17.10 -17.39 -3.41
CA ARG A 720 15.75 -17.07 -3.88
C ARG A 720 15.71 -15.70 -4.57
N GLU A 721 16.43 -14.73 -4.02
CA GLU A 721 16.56 -13.41 -4.62
C GLU A 721 17.21 -13.48 -6.00
N GLU A 722 18.32 -14.20 -6.13
CA GLU A 722 19.03 -14.41 -7.39
C GLU A 722 18.15 -15.08 -8.45
N ILE A 723 17.47 -16.17 -8.11
CA ILE A 723 16.52 -16.86 -9.01
C ILE A 723 15.41 -15.92 -9.44
N GLY A 724 14.85 -15.15 -8.50
CA GLY A 724 13.82 -14.17 -8.81
C GLY A 724 14.31 -13.10 -9.79
N ARG A 725 15.57 -12.62 -9.65
CA ARG A 725 16.18 -11.67 -10.58
C ARG A 725 16.30 -12.27 -11.98
N LYS A 726 16.82 -13.50 -12.08
CA LYS A 726 16.97 -14.20 -13.36
C LYS A 726 15.63 -14.38 -14.07
N CYS A 727 14.59 -14.79 -13.34
CA CYS A 727 13.23 -14.89 -13.86
C CYS A 727 12.73 -13.55 -14.43
N LYS A 728 12.94 -12.43 -13.70
CA LYS A 728 12.58 -11.09 -14.18
C LYS A 728 13.29 -10.73 -15.47
N ARG A 729 14.61 -10.93 -15.52
CA ARG A 729 15.41 -10.55 -16.67
C ARG A 729 15.08 -11.38 -17.92
N LEU A 730 14.69 -12.65 -17.77
CA LEU A 730 14.16 -13.46 -18.87
C LEU A 730 12.83 -12.93 -19.43
N ILE A 731 11.94 -12.44 -18.55
CA ILE A 731 10.71 -11.77 -19.00
C ILE A 731 11.06 -10.44 -19.71
N ASP A 732 12.05 -9.71 -19.18
CA ASP A 732 12.47 -8.43 -19.75
C ASP A 732 13.13 -8.58 -21.13
N ILE A 733 14.01 -9.58 -21.32
CA ILE A 733 14.67 -9.82 -22.61
C ILE A 733 13.66 -10.26 -23.68
N GLY A 734 12.61 -11.00 -23.32
CA GLY A 734 11.56 -11.34 -24.27
C GLY A 734 10.80 -10.11 -24.79
N ARG A 735 10.67 -9.04 -23.99
CA ARG A 735 10.14 -7.74 -24.46
C ARG A 735 11.09 -7.04 -25.43
N VAL A 736 12.40 -7.16 -25.20
CA VAL A 736 13.43 -6.65 -26.12
C VAL A 736 13.35 -7.41 -27.45
N HIS A 737 13.26 -8.73 -27.44
CA HIS A 737 13.10 -9.53 -28.66
C HIS A 737 11.82 -9.15 -29.43
N TYR A 738 10.71 -8.91 -28.73
CA TYR A 738 9.49 -8.42 -29.36
C TYR A 738 9.71 -7.09 -30.10
N LEU A 739 10.41 -6.12 -29.50
CA LEU A 739 10.70 -4.84 -30.14
C LEU A 739 11.63 -4.98 -31.35
N ARG A 740 12.63 -5.87 -31.26
CA ARG A 740 13.49 -6.23 -32.41
C ARG A 740 12.69 -6.82 -33.56
N ASN A 741 11.75 -7.73 -33.27
CA ASN A 741 10.85 -8.31 -34.28
C ASN A 741 9.92 -7.25 -34.91
N CYS A 742 9.65 -6.16 -34.20
CA CYS A 742 8.92 -5.01 -34.73
C CYS A 742 9.79 -4.02 -35.52
N GLY A 743 11.09 -4.29 -35.69
CA GLY A 743 12.02 -3.46 -36.48
C GLY A 743 12.75 -2.36 -35.69
N LEU A 744 12.70 -2.38 -34.35
CA LEU A 744 13.44 -1.42 -33.52
C LEU A 744 14.80 -1.98 -33.09
N GLN A 745 15.80 -1.11 -33.03
CA GLN A 745 17.04 -1.43 -32.33
C GLN A 745 16.78 -1.27 -30.83
N SER A 746 16.74 -2.38 -30.10
CA SER A 746 16.39 -2.36 -28.68
C SER A 746 17.37 -3.13 -27.80
N GLN A 747 17.56 -2.61 -26.60
CA GLN A 747 18.47 -3.13 -25.58
C GLN A 747 17.84 -3.06 -24.18
N LEU A 748 18.36 -3.90 -23.30
CA LEU A 748 18.09 -3.87 -21.87
C LEU A 748 19.30 -3.26 -21.18
N LYS A 749 19.12 -2.27 -20.31
CA LYS A 749 20.22 -1.61 -19.59
C LYS A 749 19.93 -1.47 -18.11
N THR A 750 20.98 -1.43 -17.29
CA THR A 750 20.86 -1.00 -15.88
C THR A 750 20.98 0.53 -15.83
N TYR A 751 19.92 1.21 -15.42
CA TYR A 751 19.84 2.69 -15.47
C TYR A 751 19.96 3.37 -14.10
N ILE A 752 19.94 2.60 -13.01
CA ILE A 752 20.16 3.11 -11.65
C ILE A 752 20.82 2.01 -10.82
N GLU A 753 21.58 2.39 -9.81
CA GLU A 753 22.28 1.45 -8.95
C GLU A 753 21.30 0.49 -8.24
N GLU A 754 21.60 -0.79 -8.29
CA GLU A 754 20.76 -1.84 -7.72
C GLU A 754 20.50 -1.69 -6.21
N LYS A 755 21.50 -1.21 -5.48
CA LYS A 755 21.39 -0.92 -4.03
C LYS A 755 20.31 0.13 -3.71
N LEU A 756 20.01 1.04 -4.65
CA LEU A 756 18.98 2.06 -4.47
C LEU A 756 17.58 1.51 -4.73
N THR A 757 17.44 0.55 -5.64
CA THR A 757 16.12 0.01 -5.98
C THR A 757 16.23 -1.31 -6.75
N PRO A 758 15.33 -2.27 -6.50
CA PRO A 758 15.17 -3.44 -7.37
C PRO A 758 14.55 -3.10 -8.74
N GLU A 759 14.12 -1.84 -8.96
CA GLU A 759 13.57 -1.32 -10.22
C GLU A 759 14.68 -0.63 -11.04
N ASN A 760 15.76 -1.37 -11.29
CA ASN A 760 17.02 -0.84 -11.77
C ASN A 760 17.26 -0.99 -13.28
N VAL A 761 16.32 -1.58 -14.01
CA VAL A 761 16.48 -1.89 -15.44
C VAL A 761 15.48 -1.15 -16.30
N ILE A 762 15.95 -0.77 -17.48
CA ILE A 762 15.22 -0.03 -18.50
C ILE A 762 15.27 -0.76 -19.84
N ILE A 763 14.18 -0.68 -20.60
CA ILE A 763 14.18 -0.98 -22.03
C ILE A 763 14.38 0.33 -22.78
N VAL A 764 15.40 0.37 -23.63
CA VAL A 764 15.63 1.45 -24.59
C VAL A 764 15.50 0.89 -26.00
N ALA A 765 14.85 1.65 -26.87
CA ALA A 765 14.73 1.32 -28.28
C ALA A 765 14.62 2.59 -29.13
N ASN A 766 15.19 2.56 -30.33
CA ASN A 766 15.00 3.59 -31.35
C ASN A 766 14.85 2.93 -32.74
N THR A 767 14.34 3.70 -33.69
CA THR A 767 14.45 3.31 -35.11
C THR A 767 15.92 3.44 -35.52
N ALA A 768 16.44 2.45 -36.24
CA ALA A 768 17.77 2.53 -36.82
C ALA A 768 17.88 3.83 -37.65
N SER A 769 18.94 4.59 -37.41
CA SER A 769 19.26 5.83 -38.15
C SER A 769 19.62 5.58 -39.60
#